data_AF-A0A8L8KDP8-F1
#
_entry.id   AF-A0A8L8KDP8-F1
#
_cell.length_a   1.000
_cell.length_b   1.000
_cell.length_c   1.000
_cell.angle_alpha   90.00
_cell.angle_beta   90.00
_cell.angle_gamma   90.00
#
_symmetry.space_group_name_H-M   'P 1'
#
loop_
_entity.id
_entity.type
_entity.pdbx_description
1 polymer ?
#
loop_
_entity_poly.entity_id
_entity_poly.type
_entity_poly.pdbx_seq_one_letter_code
_entity_poly.pdbx_strand_id
1 'polypeptide(L)'
;LSNIWNPQRVLLQIGLRFAVFVRDNCEVLSQIRSWEEDMRGMLESSTFAGNAEKVLPFHQDNTAQVKMAVKNIRKCAQEVLQSIHGNGLSDLRTRQGKGVTDLIRENLKILEAAEHQVMQYAAETSYRIEGSRKLGRIRNVVREIVAVFDREERALQVMSTVPADLEQALRAQEAHELFIKRIELNNMDSVRVFYELSNELIREGSTDRAAVVELNEMVTSRWRRLSGLAEERNKLLKNPDRDWCAVRVGETPQERVNVISELLSKHMDYKDRFLKGCIYAQKTSELFLKYIERTSSGTGVHNRLDSERIIRMKSDLRERQSKILELWTKKKKQLDRCQQFVLMDATRHVLVDWLCGEGERRLSEFLGKGVADASTLEDFHTFKLAVKEERAKIQTLLCMAGPIRDEAKQHAADIAECMDDVRLRFEKFSRRVADCETILRGGKPIAKDDLSLDRLSDPNVEENMNIMKREQNKKMREPMHELIKSERDYIEDLRKCIQVYIAEFDSAEANSTLPPVLKDRRQAIFGNYEKLYAFHSEKFFHELSKYEDDPEEVGCSFTVWVDYLNELYTDYCVNMEQNNHIVALPEVTSFFEAIREKHGLEQNNSLHSMRIKPVQRCTRYKLLMEQLLKHCSNVEEIREAYDVVKSLPRRVNDIIHFNGLEKDKLGVVGPFVMQDLLTVWEPRNYFNKAKGKERQVFLFEQAIVIAKKMEFTPKNVKYIIKGKPIPLADVSVVEHVEGDPCRFGLRIGTVASNENRIDLRSAPQPKEDVKIMWVKRIRELTQTLLPLNLGVGLEGVSSSGGSSTPASISARSSNASANSVEFASRDTDESSSIDSQRHSLQSVDSNQVRSHFS
;
A
#
# COMPACT_ATOMS: atom_id res chain seq x y z
N LEU A 1 -93.93 18.17 -54.51
CA LEU A 1 -93.36 17.51 -53.30
C LEU A 1 -92.11 16.68 -53.60
N SER A 2 -92.08 15.76 -54.60
CA SER A 2 -90.86 14.96 -54.91
C SER A 2 -89.64 15.79 -55.35
N ASN A 3 -89.86 16.88 -56.10
CA ASN A 3 -88.80 17.84 -56.49
C ASN A 3 -88.12 18.54 -55.31
N ILE A 4 -88.71 18.48 -54.10
CA ILE A 4 -88.16 19.02 -52.86
C ILE A 4 -87.59 17.88 -51.98
N TRP A 5 -88.27 16.72 -51.96
CA TRP A 5 -87.94 15.61 -51.07
C TRP A 5 -86.66 14.85 -51.45
N ASN A 6 -86.41 14.61 -52.74
CA ASN A 6 -85.22 13.87 -53.18
C ASN A 6 -83.91 14.63 -52.88
N PRO A 7 -83.79 15.94 -53.18
CA PRO A 7 -82.64 16.74 -52.76
C PRO A 7 -82.45 16.76 -51.24
N GLN A 8 -83.54 16.89 -50.47
CA GLN A 8 -83.49 16.85 -49.00
C GLN A 8 -82.99 15.50 -48.47
N ARG A 9 -83.45 14.39 -49.03
CA ARG A 9 -82.99 13.04 -48.66
C ARG A 9 -81.51 12.84 -48.94
N VAL A 10 -81.03 13.27 -50.11
CA VAL A 10 -79.60 13.19 -50.48
C VAL A 10 -78.75 14.04 -49.53
N LEU A 11 -79.19 15.27 -49.23
CA LEU A 11 -78.54 16.15 -48.26
C LEU A 11 -78.48 15.53 -46.86
N LEU A 12 -79.56 14.90 -46.39
CA LEU A 12 -79.60 14.22 -45.10
C LEU A 12 -78.67 12.99 -45.06
N GLN A 13 -78.59 12.22 -46.15
CA GLN A 13 -77.67 11.07 -46.23
C GLN A 13 -76.20 11.50 -46.25
N ILE A 14 -75.86 12.55 -47.01
CA ILE A 14 -74.52 13.13 -47.01
C ILE A 14 -74.21 13.71 -45.62
N GLY A 15 -75.16 14.41 -45.01
CA GLY A 15 -75.03 14.97 -43.66
C GLY A 15 -74.80 13.88 -42.60
N LEU A 16 -75.51 12.75 -42.68
CA LEU A 16 -75.30 11.61 -41.79
C LEU A 16 -73.92 10.99 -41.97
N ARG A 17 -73.50 10.72 -43.22
CA ARG A 17 -72.17 10.15 -43.49
C ARG A 17 -71.04 11.09 -43.08
N PHE A 18 -71.21 12.40 -43.29
CA PHE A 18 -70.27 13.41 -42.82
C PHE A 18 -70.20 13.43 -41.28
N ALA A 19 -71.34 13.36 -40.59
CA ALA A 19 -71.37 13.29 -39.13
C ALA A 19 -70.69 12.02 -38.57
N VAL A 20 -70.90 10.87 -39.22
CA VAL A 20 -70.21 9.60 -38.89
C VAL A 20 -68.72 9.73 -39.13
N PHE A 21 -68.30 10.26 -40.28
CA PHE A 21 -66.88 10.53 -40.57
C PHE A 21 -66.24 11.41 -39.48
N VAL A 22 -66.88 12.53 -39.11
CA VAL A 22 -66.33 13.44 -38.09
C VAL A 22 -66.23 12.73 -36.74
N ARG A 23 -67.26 11.98 -36.32
CA ARG A 23 -67.24 11.21 -35.06
C ARG A 23 -66.10 10.19 -35.06
N ASP A 24 -66.02 9.35 -36.09
CA ASP A 24 -65.04 8.26 -36.16
C ASP A 24 -63.62 8.83 -36.31
N ASN A 25 -63.45 9.94 -37.03
CA ASN A 25 -62.18 10.66 -37.12
C ASN A 25 -61.74 11.21 -35.76
N CYS A 26 -62.65 11.81 -34.99
CA CYS A 26 -62.35 12.28 -33.63
C CYS A 26 -61.96 11.11 -32.70
N GLU A 27 -62.65 9.98 -32.79
CA GLU A 27 -62.35 8.79 -31.98
C GLU A 27 -60.97 8.20 -32.32
N VAL A 28 -60.68 8.01 -33.60
CA VAL A 28 -59.36 7.53 -34.07
C VAL A 28 -58.25 8.51 -33.70
N LEU A 29 -58.47 9.82 -33.83
CA LEU A 29 -57.52 10.84 -33.38
C LEU A 29 -57.25 10.76 -31.88
N SER A 30 -58.29 10.53 -31.07
CA SER A 30 -58.15 10.35 -29.62
C SER A 30 -57.32 9.11 -29.29
N GLN A 31 -57.56 7.99 -29.98
CA GLN A 31 -56.79 6.76 -29.80
C GLN A 31 -55.33 6.92 -30.24
N ILE A 32 -55.07 7.58 -31.37
CA ILE A 32 -53.71 7.86 -31.85
C ILE A 32 -52.94 8.71 -30.83
N ARG A 33 -53.56 9.74 -30.26
CA ARG A 33 -52.92 10.59 -29.25
C ARG A 33 -52.63 9.83 -27.95
N SER A 34 -53.57 9.00 -27.48
CA SER A 34 -53.33 8.13 -26.32
C SER A 34 -52.15 7.20 -26.56
N TRP A 35 -52.08 6.59 -27.75
CA TRP A 35 -50.98 5.69 -28.08
C TRP A 35 -49.65 6.41 -28.22
N GLU A 36 -49.65 7.64 -28.74
CA GLU A 36 -48.47 8.51 -28.77
C GLU A 36 -47.96 8.79 -27.35
N GLU A 37 -48.86 9.12 -26.41
CA GLU A 37 -48.54 9.32 -25.00
C GLU A 37 -47.99 8.05 -24.35
N ASP A 38 -48.59 6.90 -24.60
CA ASP A 38 -48.12 5.61 -24.10
C ASP A 38 -46.71 5.26 -24.62
N MET A 39 -46.47 5.46 -25.92
CA MET A 39 -45.16 5.24 -26.53
C MET A 39 -44.09 6.16 -25.97
N ARG A 40 -44.43 7.43 -25.78
CA ARG A 40 -43.53 8.42 -25.18
C ARG A 40 -43.18 8.05 -23.74
N GLY A 41 -44.19 7.73 -22.92
CA GLY A 41 -43.98 7.31 -21.54
C GLY A 41 -43.17 6.01 -21.44
N MET A 42 -43.35 5.10 -22.38
CA MET A 42 -42.55 3.88 -22.48
C MET A 42 -41.09 4.16 -22.86
N LEU A 43 -40.83 5.07 -23.80
CA LEU A 43 -39.47 5.48 -24.21
C LEU A 43 -38.72 6.24 -23.11
N GLU A 44 -39.46 6.96 -22.26
CA GLU A 44 -38.93 7.69 -21.10
C GLU A 44 -38.77 6.79 -19.86
N SER A 45 -39.32 5.56 -19.89
CA SER A 45 -39.21 4.63 -18.76
C SER A 45 -37.79 4.10 -18.57
N SER A 46 -37.29 4.18 -17.34
CA SER A 46 -36.02 3.57 -16.93
C SER A 46 -36.01 2.04 -17.05
N THR A 47 -37.19 1.40 -17.17
CA THR A 47 -37.33 -0.06 -17.25
C THR A 47 -37.47 -0.60 -18.67
N PHE A 48 -37.48 0.28 -19.68
CA PHE A 48 -37.69 -0.07 -21.08
C PHE A 48 -36.76 -1.20 -21.58
N ALA A 49 -35.46 -1.06 -21.33
CA ALA A 49 -34.46 -2.01 -21.81
C ALA A 49 -34.66 -3.45 -21.26
N GLY A 50 -35.22 -3.59 -20.05
CA GLY A 50 -35.51 -4.90 -19.44
C GLY A 50 -36.78 -5.56 -19.96
N ASN A 51 -37.69 -4.79 -20.56
CA ASN A 51 -38.99 -5.25 -21.04
C ASN A 51 -39.12 -5.28 -22.57
N ALA A 52 -38.11 -4.77 -23.29
CA ALA A 52 -38.11 -4.61 -24.75
C ALA A 52 -38.56 -5.88 -25.53
N GLU A 53 -38.11 -7.08 -25.12
CA GLU A 53 -38.53 -8.33 -25.77
C GLU A 53 -40.00 -8.68 -25.55
N LYS A 54 -40.54 -8.38 -24.35
CA LYS A 54 -41.93 -8.67 -23.99
C LYS A 54 -42.90 -7.71 -24.69
N VAL A 55 -42.45 -6.47 -24.94
CA VAL A 55 -43.24 -5.40 -25.56
C VAL A 55 -43.31 -5.53 -27.08
N LEU A 56 -42.30 -6.13 -27.72
CA LEU A 56 -42.17 -6.20 -29.17
C LEU A 56 -43.44 -6.69 -29.91
N PRO A 57 -44.12 -7.79 -29.51
CA PRO A 57 -45.32 -8.25 -30.20
C PRO A 57 -46.47 -7.23 -30.15
N PHE A 58 -46.71 -6.65 -28.97
CA PHE A 58 -47.77 -5.65 -28.77
C PHE A 58 -47.50 -4.37 -29.57
N HIS A 59 -46.24 -3.94 -29.62
CA HIS A 59 -45.82 -2.79 -30.42
C HIS A 59 -46.10 -3.00 -31.92
N GLN A 60 -45.78 -4.18 -32.44
CA GLN A 60 -46.04 -4.53 -33.84
C GLN A 60 -47.55 -4.55 -34.15
N ASP A 61 -48.33 -5.18 -33.29
CA ASP A 61 -49.79 -5.27 -33.46
C ASP A 61 -50.46 -3.90 -33.40
N ASN A 62 -50.11 -3.07 -32.42
CA ASN A 62 -50.65 -1.71 -32.28
C ASN A 62 -50.30 -0.82 -33.47
N THR A 63 -49.06 -0.91 -33.96
CA THR A 63 -48.62 -0.17 -35.15
C THR A 63 -49.43 -0.57 -36.39
N ALA A 64 -49.75 -1.85 -36.54
CA ALA A 64 -50.58 -2.34 -37.64
C ALA A 64 -52.04 -1.84 -37.52
N GLN A 65 -52.61 -1.86 -36.31
CA GLN A 65 -53.97 -1.40 -36.05
C GLN A 65 -54.16 0.09 -36.38
N VAL A 66 -53.22 0.95 -35.97
CA VAL A 66 -53.28 2.39 -36.27
C VAL A 66 -53.25 2.67 -37.76
N LYS A 67 -52.32 2.04 -38.51
CA LYS A 67 -52.27 2.15 -39.97
C LYS A 67 -53.59 1.76 -40.63
N MET A 68 -54.23 0.70 -40.12
CA MET A 68 -55.52 0.23 -40.64
C MET A 68 -56.67 1.20 -40.31
N ALA A 69 -56.73 1.73 -39.08
CA ALA A 69 -57.75 2.69 -38.66
C ALA A 69 -57.69 3.99 -39.48
N VAL A 70 -56.49 4.56 -39.65
CA VAL A 70 -56.29 5.76 -40.46
C VAL A 70 -56.70 5.53 -41.92
N LYS A 71 -56.31 4.38 -42.49
CA LYS A 71 -56.72 3.99 -43.86
C LYS A 71 -58.25 3.93 -44.01
N ASN A 72 -58.96 3.40 -43.01
CA ASN A 72 -60.42 3.33 -43.02
C ASN A 72 -61.08 4.72 -42.98
N ILE A 73 -60.57 5.64 -42.14
CA ILE A 73 -61.09 7.01 -42.08
C ILE A 73 -60.86 7.77 -43.39
N ARG A 74 -59.67 7.64 -44.00
CA ARG A 74 -59.39 8.23 -45.32
C ARG A 74 -60.37 7.73 -46.38
N LYS A 75 -60.67 6.43 -46.39
CA LYS A 75 -61.63 5.83 -47.31
C LYS A 75 -63.04 6.41 -47.09
N CYS A 76 -63.49 6.49 -45.83
CA CYS A 76 -64.79 7.09 -45.50
C CYS A 76 -64.90 8.55 -45.95
N ALA A 77 -63.85 9.35 -45.70
CA ALA A 77 -63.79 10.75 -46.15
C ALA A 77 -63.87 10.87 -47.68
N GLN A 78 -63.19 10.00 -48.41
CA GLN A 78 -63.22 9.96 -49.87
C GLN A 78 -64.63 9.63 -50.39
N GLU A 79 -65.32 8.67 -49.78
CA GLU A 79 -66.70 8.31 -50.14
C GLU A 79 -67.68 9.49 -49.91
N VAL A 80 -67.51 10.24 -48.81
CA VAL A 80 -68.30 11.44 -48.52
C VAL A 80 -68.01 12.55 -49.54
N LEU A 81 -66.73 12.85 -49.82
CA LEU A 81 -66.34 13.85 -50.81
C LEU A 81 -66.88 13.48 -52.20
N GLN A 82 -66.76 12.22 -52.62
CA GLN A 82 -67.28 11.76 -53.90
C GLN A 82 -68.79 11.93 -54.00
N SER A 83 -69.51 11.66 -52.90
CA SER A 83 -70.96 11.86 -52.82
C SER A 83 -71.36 13.34 -52.94
N ILE A 84 -70.58 14.27 -52.36
CA ILE A 84 -70.81 15.71 -52.47
C ILE A 84 -70.60 16.20 -53.91
N HIS A 85 -69.46 15.85 -54.52
CA HIS A 85 -69.13 16.28 -55.88
C HIS A 85 -70.09 15.69 -56.92
N GLY A 86 -70.44 14.40 -56.79
CA GLY A 86 -71.35 13.72 -57.72
C GLY A 86 -72.78 14.26 -57.75
N ASN A 87 -73.20 14.98 -56.70
CA ASN A 87 -74.51 15.63 -56.62
C ASN A 87 -74.45 17.16 -56.86
N GLY A 88 -73.28 17.72 -57.24
CA GLY A 88 -73.12 19.15 -57.51
C GLY A 88 -73.22 20.06 -56.28
N LEU A 89 -73.00 19.52 -55.06
CA LEU A 89 -73.22 20.22 -53.79
C LEU A 89 -71.93 20.83 -53.21
N SER A 90 -71.09 21.44 -54.06
CA SER A 90 -69.75 21.90 -53.66
C SER A 90 -69.74 23.07 -52.66
N ASP A 91 -70.83 23.84 -52.56
CA ASP A 91 -70.98 24.94 -51.58
C ASP A 91 -71.77 24.53 -50.32
N LEU A 92 -71.79 23.23 -49.99
CA LEU A 92 -72.48 22.75 -48.79
C LEU A 92 -71.81 23.31 -47.54
N ARG A 93 -72.59 24.00 -46.70
CA ARG A 93 -72.11 24.68 -45.49
C ARG A 93 -72.77 24.14 -44.23
N THR A 94 -71.99 24.16 -43.15
CA THR A 94 -72.49 23.90 -41.79
C THR A 94 -73.36 25.06 -41.30
N ARG A 95 -74.07 24.85 -40.18
CA ARG A 95 -74.84 25.90 -39.49
C ARG A 95 -73.99 27.11 -39.08
N GLN A 96 -72.67 26.94 -38.99
CA GLN A 96 -71.69 27.99 -38.67
C GLN A 96 -71.07 28.63 -39.93
N GLY A 97 -71.57 28.33 -41.13
CA GLY A 97 -71.13 28.92 -42.39
C GLY A 97 -69.85 28.29 -43.00
N LYS A 98 -69.22 27.31 -42.34
CA LYS A 98 -68.01 26.62 -42.84
C LYS A 98 -68.35 25.59 -43.92
N GLY A 99 -67.55 25.51 -44.99
CA GLY A 99 -67.71 24.54 -46.07
C GLY A 99 -67.41 23.11 -45.62
N VAL A 100 -68.29 22.16 -45.95
CA VAL A 100 -68.18 20.76 -45.53
C VAL A 100 -66.98 20.06 -46.17
N THR A 101 -66.69 20.32 -47.46
CA THR A 101 -65.51 19.77 -48.14
C THR A 101 -64.19 20.27 -47.54
N ASP A 102 -64.15 21.53 -47.12
CA ASP A 102 -62.98 22.12 -46.48
C ASP A 102 -62.78 21.55 -45.08
N LEU A 103 -63.86 21.35 -44.33
CA LEU A 103 -63.81 20.66 -43.04
C LEU A 103 -63.30 19.22 -43.16
N ILE A 104 -63.73 18.46 -44.19
CA ILE A 104 -63.20 17.10 -44.42
C ILE A 104 -61.69 17.15 -44.69
N ARG A 105 -61.24 18.06 -45.55
CA ARG A 105 -59.81 18.24 -45.88
C ARG A 105 -58.99 18.66 -44.66
N GLU A 106 -59.52 19.54 -43.83
CA GLU A 106 -58.89 19.98 -42.57
C GLU A 106 -58.75 18.81 -41.59
N ASN A 107 -59.81 18.02 -41.38
CA ASN A 107 -59.76 16.83 -40.50
C ASN A 107 -58.79 15.75 -41.02
N LEU A 108 -58.74 15.52 -42.34
CA LEU A 108 -57.76 14.61 -42.93
C LEU A 108 -56.32 15.09 -42.76
N LYS A 109 -56.07 16.40 -42.90
CA LYS A 109 -54.74 16.98 -42.65
C LYS A 109 -54.31 16.81 -41.19
N ILE A 110 -55.24 16.98 -40.25
CA ILE A 110 -54.99 16.74 -38.82
C ILE A 110 -54.69 15.25 -38.57
N LEU A 111 -55.46 14.34 -39.18
CA LEU A 111 -55.23 12.89 -39.09
C LEU A 111 -53.89 12.46 -39.69
N GLU A 112 -53.51 13.01 -40.83
CA GLU A 112 -52.21 12.75 -41.47
C GLU A 112 -51.04 13.23 -40.62
N ALA A 113 -51.15 14.42 -40.03
CA ALA A 113 -50.15 14.93 -39.11
C ALA A 113 -50.03 14.02 -37.87
N ALA A 114 -51.16 13.59 -37.30
CA ALA A 114 -51.18 12.68 -36.15
C ALA A 114 -50.62 11.28 -36.48
N GLU A 115 -50.98 10.69 -37.63
CA GLU A 115 -50.42 9.41 -38.08
C GLU A 115 -48.90 9.52 -38.27
N HIS A 116 -48.43 10.58 -38.95
CA HIS A 116 -47.01 10.77 -39.20
C HIS A 116 -46.22 10.88 -37.88
N GLN A 117 -46.72 11.69 -36.94
CA GLN A 117 -46.10 11.87 -35.63
C GLN A 117 -46.02 10.55 -34.85
N VAL A 118 -47.12 9.81 -34.76
CA VAL A 118 -47.12 8.55 -34.01
C VAL A 118 -46.28 7.45 -34.68
N MET A 119 -46.19 7.45 -36.01
CA MET A 119 -45.33 6.51 -36.75
C MET A 119 -43.84 6.81 -36.59
N GLN A 120 -43.46 8.07 -36.35
CA GLN A 120 -42.08 8.41 -35.97
C GLN A 120 -41.72 7.79 -34.61
N TYR A 121 -42.60 7.94 -33.61
CA TYR A 121 -42.42 7.29 -32.31
C TYR A 121 -42.40 5.76 -32.41
N ALA A 122 -43.22 5.19 -33.30
CA ALA A 122 -43.24 3.75 -33.52
C ALA A 122 -41.92 3.23 -34.13
N ALA A 123 -41.34 3.97 -35.09
CA ALA A 123 -40.05 3.63 -35.70
C ALA A 123 -38.90 3.77 -34.70
N GLU A 124 -38.88 4.84 -33.89
CA GLU A 124 -37.89 5.02 -32.82
C GLU A 124 -37.99 3.89 -31.77
N THR A 125 -39.21 3.52 -31.39
CA THR A 125 -39.46 2.41 -30.45
C THR A 125 -38.91 1.09 -30.99
N SER A 126 -39.19 0.75 -32.25
CA SER A 126 -38.64 -0.45 -32.90
C SER A 126 -37.10 -0.46 -32.91
N TYR A 127 -36.49 0.69 -33.22
CA TYR A 127 -35.04 0.84 -33.24
C TYR A 127 -34.41 0.61 -31.85
N ARG A 128 -35.01 1.17 -30.78
CA ARG A 128 -34.52 0.97 -29.40
C ARG A 128 -34.75 -0.46 -28.87
N ILE A 129 -35.84 -1.12 -29.28
CA ILE A 129 -36.09 -2.53 -28.91
C ILE A 129 -34.98 -3.42 -29.48
N GLU A 130 -34.60 -3.23 -30.75
CA GLU A 130 -33.55 -4.04 -31.38
C GLU A 130 -32.17 -3.79 -30.74
N GLY A 131 -31.82 -2.54 -30.44
CA GLY A 131 -30.61 -2.21 -29.68
C GLY A 131 -30.56 -2.90 -28.31
N SER A 132 -31.69 -2.93 -27.60
CA SER A 132 -31.81 -3.61 -26.30
C SER A 132 -31.61 -5.13 -26.40
N ARG A 133 -32.11 -5.77 -27.48
CA ARG A 133 -31.94 -7.20 -27.74
C ARG A 133 -30.49 -7.56 -28.02
N LYS A 134 -29.82 -6.79 -28.89
CA LYS A 134 -28.39 -6.97 -29.19
C LYS A 134 -27.54 -6.78 -27.93
N LEU A 135 -27.81 -5.77 -27.10
CA LEU A 135 -27.14 -5.56 -25.81
C LEU A 135 -27.35 -6.76 -24.85
N GLY A 136 -28.55 -7.34 -24.84
CA GLY A 136 -28.84 -8.57 -24.08
C GLY A 136 -27.98 -9.76 -24.49
N ARG A 137 -27.72 -9.93 -25.79
CA ARG A 137 -26.82 -10.98 -26.30
C ARG A 137 -25.38 -10.78 -25.82
N ILE A 138 -24.86 -9.55 -25.93
CA ILE A 138 -23.51 -9.24 -25.44
C ILE A 138 -23.39 -9.51 -23.93
N ARG A 139 -24.39 -9.11 -23.13
CA ARG A 139 -24.40 -9.40 -21.69
C ARG A 139 -24.29 -10.90 -21.39
N ASN A 140 -24.91 -11.76 -22.20
CA ASN A 140 -24.80 -13.21 -22.03
C ASN A 140 -23.39 -13.72 -22.37
N VAL A 141 -22.82 -13.27 -23.49
CA VAL A 141 -21.43 -13.62 -23.88
C VAL A 141 -20.43 -13.17 -22.81
N VAL A 142 -20.56 -11.94 -22.30
CA VAL A 142 -19.72 -11.41 -21.22
C VAL A 142 -19.84 -12.27 -19.96
N ARG A 143 -21.06 -12.70 -19.60
CA ARG A 143 -21.27 -13.56 -18.44
C ARG A 143 -20.52 -14.89 -18.57
N GLU A 144 -20.50 -15.48 -19.75
CA GLU A 144 -19.76 -16.71 -20.04
C GLU A 144 -18.24 -16.49 -19.95
N ILE A 145 -17.72 -15.43 -20.58
CA ILE A 145 -16.29 -15.07 -20.52
C ILE A 145 -15.84 -14.86 -19.07
N VAL A 146 -16.59 -14.07 -18.29
CA VAL A 146 -16.27 -13.80 -16.88
C VAL A 146 -16.29 -15.10 -16.06
N ALA A 147 -17.25 -16.00 -16.30
CA ALA A 147 -17.30 -17.28 -15.60
C ALA A 147 -16.08 -18.18 -15.93
N VAL A 148 -15.55 -18.11 -17.15
CA VAL A 148 -14.31 -18.81 -17.52
C VAL A 148 -13.11 -18.18 -16.82
N PHE A 149 -12.96 -16.86 -16.87
CA PHE A 149 -11.85 -16.17 -16.18
C PHE A 149 -11.84 -16.45 -14.67
N ASP A 150 -13.00 -16.45 -14.01
CA ASP A 150 -13.10 -16.78 -12.59
C ASP A 150 -12.74 -18.24 -12.28
N ARG A 151 -13.00 -19.16 -13.21
CA ARG A 151 -12.59 -20.56 -13.10
C ARG A 151 -11.08 -20.72 -13.25
N GLU A 152 -10.49 -20.06 -14.25
CA GLU A 152 -9.04 -20.09 -14.48
C GLU A 152 -8.27 -19.40 -13.35
N GLU A 153 -8.80 -18.32 -12.78
CA GLU A 153 -8.22 -17.67 -11.60
C GLU A 153 -8.20 -18.62 -10.39
N ARG A 154 -9.31 -19.35 -10.14
CA ARG A 154 -9.33 -20.38 -9.08
C ARG A 154 -8.33 -21.51 -9.35
N ALA A 155 -8.22 -21.96 -10.59
CA ALA A 155 -7.24 -22.98 -10.95
C ALA A 155 -5.80 -22.49 -10.70
N LEU A 156 -5.50 -21.24 -11.06
CA LEU A 156 -4.21 -20.61 -10.82
C LEU A 156 -3.90 -20.48 -9.32
N GLN A 157 -4.89 -20.15 -8.50
CA GLN A 157 -4.73 -20.10 -7.04
C GLN A 157 -4.39 -21.48 -6.46
N VAL A 158 -5.05 -22.56 -6.91
CA VAL A 158 -4.74 -23.93 -6.48
C VAL A 158 -3.33 -24.34 -6.91
N MET A 159 -2.90 -23.95 -8.12
CA MET A 159 -1.55 -24.24 -8.62
C MET A 159 -0.45 -23.45 -7.88
N SER A 160 -0.79 -22.35 -7.20
CA SER A 160 0.14 -21.40 -6.54
C SER A 160 0.77 -21.89 -5.24
N THR A 161 0.93 -23.20 -5.08
CA THR A 161 1.74 -23.79 -4.00
C THR A 161 3.22 -23.47 -4.21
N VAL A 162 3.89 -23.01 -3.15
CA VAL A 162 5.33 -22.76 -3.15
C VAL A 162 6.06 -24.11 -3.28
N PRO A 163 6.88 -24.33 -4.32
CA PRO A 163 7.66 -25.56 -4.47
C PRO A 163 8.59 -25.76 -3.26
N ALA A 164 8.68 -26.98 -2.74
CA ALA A 164 9.56 -27.30 -1.61
C ALA A 164 11.01 -27.60 -2.04
N ASP A 165 11.21 -27.93 -3.32
CA ASP A 165 12.49 -28.33 -3.91
C ASP A 165 12.56 -27.95 -5.40
N LEU A 166 13.75 -28.13 -6.02
CA LEU A 166 14.00 -27.78 -7.42
C LEU A 166 13.14 -28.60 -8.39
N GLU A 167 12.93 -29.89 -8.11
CA GLU A 167 12.17 -30.78 -8.99
C GLU A 167 10.68 -30.37 -9.04
N GLN A 168 10.12 -30.01 -7.89
CA GLN A 168 8.79 -29.43 -7.78
C GLN A 168 8.70 -28.07 -8.48
N ALA A 169 9.75 -27.25 -8.43
CA ALA A 169 9.78 -25.95 -9.10
C ALA A 169 9.76 -26.11 -10.63
N LEU A 170 10.55 -27.04 -11.17
CA LEU A 170 10.57 -27.36 -12.61
C LEU A 170 9.21 -27.91 -13.08
N ARG A 171 8.62 -28.86 -12.34
CA ARG A 171 7.26 -29.37 -12.63
C ARG A 171 6.21 -28.28 -12.57
N ALA A 172 6.31 -27.37 -11.59
CA ALA A 172 5.39 -26.24 -11.45
C ALA A 172 5.55 -25.22 -12.59
N GLN A 173 6.76 -25.04 -13.11
CA GLN A 173 7.07 -24.23 -14.28
C GLN A 173 6.46 -24.81 -15.56
N GLU A 174 6.66 -26.11 -15.82
CA GLU A 174 6.05 -26.81 -16.96
C GLU A 174 4.52 -26.75 -16.91
N ALA A 175 3.93 -27.01 -15.74
CA ALA A 175 2.49 -26.89 -15.53
C ALA A 175 1.97 -25.46 -15.76
N HIS A 176 2.78 -24.44 -15.44
CA HIS A 176 2.44 -23.05 -15.67
C HIS A 176 2.49 -22.69 -17.17
N GLU A 177 3.46 -23.19 -17.92
CA GLU A 177 3.52 -22.99 -19.38
C GLU A 177 2.32 -23.63 -20.09
N LEU A 178 1.91 -24.83 -19.67
CA LEU A 178 0.69 -25.48 -20.17
C LEU A 178 -0.57 -24.69 -19.81
N PHE A 179 -0.61 -24.09 -18.61
CA PHE A 179 -1.70 -23.20 -18.20
C PHE A 179 -1.83 -21.97 -19.11
N ILE A 180 -0.72 -21.29 -19.42
CA ILE A 180 -0.71 -20.11 -20.31
C ILE A 180 -1.26 -20.47 -21.69
N LYS A 181 -0.76 -21.56 -22.28
CA LYS A 181 -1.26 -22.04 -23.58
C LYS A 181 -2.76 -22.32 -23.55
N ARG A 182 -3.27 -22.95 -22.48
CA ARG A 182 -4.69 -23.25 -22.32
C ARG A 182 -5.55 -21.98 -22.26
N ILE A 183 -5.15 -20.98 -21.49
CA ILE A 183 -5.94 -19.74 -21.36
C ILE A 183 -5.93 -18.93 -22.66
N GLU A 184 -4.84 -18.97 -23.42
CA GLU A 184 -4.75 -18.31 -24.72
C GLU A 184 -5.63 -19.01 -25.76
N LEU A 185 -5.59 -20.34 -25.84
CA LEU A 185 -6.39 -21.11 -26.80
C LEU A 185 -7.89 -21.07 -26.51
N ASN A 186 -8.30 -21.30 -25.25
CA ASN A 186 -9.72 -21.51 -24.93
C ASN A 186 -10.54 -20.22 -24.84
N ASN A 187 -9.90 -19.07 -24.60
CA ASN A 187 -10.61 -17.80 -24.42
C ASN A 187 -10.70 -16.97 -25.71
N MET A 188 -9.98 -17.37 -26.76
CA MET A 188 -9.82 -16.53 -27.93
C MET A 188 -11.06 -16.37 -28.79
N ASP A 189 -11.80 -17.44 -29.01
CA ASP A 189 -13.01 -17.37 -29.83
C ASP A 189 -14.12 -16.56 -29.14
N SER A 190 -14.27 -16.70 -27.81
CA SER A 190 -15.30 -15.99 -27.05
C SER A 190 -15.00 -14.49 -26.96
N VAL A 191 -13.74 -14.12 -26.72
CA VAL A 191 -13.30 -12.72 -26.67
C VAL A 191 -13.40 -12.07 -28.05
N ARG A 192 -13.05 -12.78 -29.14
CA ARG A 192 -13.21 -12.29 -30.52
C ARG A 192 -14.67 -11.98 -30.84
N VAL A 193 -15.59 -12.91 -30.57
CA VAL A 193 -17.04 -12.73 -30.77
C VAL A 193 -17.57 -11.54 -29.97
N PHE A 194 -17.09 -11.36 -28.73
CA PHE A 194 -17.46 -10.20 -27.90
C PHE A 194 -17.02 -8.86 -28.53
N TYR A 195 -15.79 -8.78 -29.04
CA TYR A 195 -15.27 -7.57 -29.70
C TYR A 195 -16.01 -7.24 -31.00
N GLU A 196 -16.29 -8.25 -31.83
CA GLU A 196 -17.05 -8.08 -33.07
C GLU A 196 -18.44 -7.50 -32.80
N LEU A 197 -19.19 -8.09 -31.86
CA LEU A 197 -20.53 -7.63 -31.48
C LEU A 197 -20.50 -6.24 -30.83
N SER A 198 -19.49 -5.95 -30.00
CA SER A 198 -19.35 -4.64 -29.35
C SER A 198 -19.06 -3.53 -30.35
N ASN A 199 -18.20 -3.78 -31.34
CA ASN A 199 -17.87 -2.82 -32.39
C ASN A 199 -19.06 -2.57 -33.33
N GLU A 200 -19.83 -3.62 -33.66
CA GLU A 200 -21.06 -3.48 -34.44
C GLU A 200 -22.04 -2.52 -33.74
N LEU A 201 -22.28 -2.72 -32.43
CA LEU A 201 -23.19 -1.89 -31.64
C LEU A 201 -22.75 -0.43 -31.49
N ILE A 202 -21.44 -0.20 -31.31
CA ILE A 202 -20.89 1.15 -31.21
C ILE A 202 -21.06 1.91 -32.53
N ARG A 203 -20.91 1.22 -33.67
CA ARG A 203 -21.03 1.82 -35.01
C ARG A 203 -22.48 2.16 -35.36
N GLU A 204 -23.45 1.36 -34.92
CA GLU A 204 -24.88 1.56 -35.23
C GLU A 204 -25.53 2.70 -34.44
N GLY A 205 -25.00 3.08 -33.27
CA GLY A 205 -25.48 4.24 -32.49
C GLY A 205 -26.88 4.08 -31.86
N SER A 206 -27.47 2.88 -31.92
CA SER A 206 -28.83 2.54 -31.47
C SER A 206 -28.97 2.18 -29.99
N THR A 207 -27.84 2.03 -29.31
CA THR A 207 -27.73 1.31 -28.04
C THR A 207 -27.03 2.16 -26.99
N ASP A 208 -27.31 1.89 -25.71
CA ASP A 208 -26.62 2.50 -24.57
C ASP A 208 -25.10 2.26 -24.65
N ARG A 209 -24.39 3.25 -25.18
CA ARG A 209 -22.93 3.23 -25.34
C ARG A 209 -22.24 3.11 -23.99
N ALA A 210 -22.81 3.66 -22.91
CA ALA A 210 -22.22 3.54 -21.58
C ALA A 210 -22.26 2.08 -21.11
N ALA A 211 -23.37 1.37 -21.33
CA ALA A 211 -23.47 -0.05 -20.99
C ALA A 211 -22.47 -0.93 -21.77
N VAL A 212 -22.23 -0.66 -23.06
CA VAL A 212 -21.23 -1.41 -23.85
C VAL A 212 -19.80 -1.12 -23.36
N VAL A 213 -19.50 0.12 -22.98
CA VAL A 213 -18.20 0.48 -22.39
C VAL A 213 -18.00 -0.19 -21.04
N GLU A 214 -19.03 -0.24 -20.20
CA GLU A 214 -18.99 -0.92 -18.90
C GLU A 214 -18.70 -2.42 -19.05
N LEU A 215 -19.35 -3.08 -20.02
CA LEU A 215 -19.12 -4.50 -20.32
C LEU A 215 -17.69 -4.75 -20.84
N ASN A 216 -17.16 -3.87 -21.69
CA ASN A 216 -15.77 -3.93 -22.14
C ASN A 216 -14.78 -3.78 -20.99
N GLU A 217 -15.01 -2.82 -20.10
CA GLU A 217 -14.14 -2.62 -18.94
C GLU A 217 -14.20 -3.83 -18.00
N MET A 218 -15.37 -4.45 -17.83
CA MET A 218 -15.54 -5.66 -17.02
C MET A 218 -14.68 -6.82 -17.55
N VAL A 219 -14.76 -7.12 -18.85
CA VAL A 219 -13.97 -8.19 -19.48
C VAL A 219 -12.47 -7.86 -19.42
N THR A 220 -12.10 -6.63 -19.78
CA THR A 220 -10.70 -6.19 -19.82
C THR A 220 -10.05 -6.20 -18.43
N SER A 221 -10.77 -5.73 -17.41
CA SER A 221 -10.30 -5.72 -16.02
C SER A 221 -10.07 -7.14 -15.49
N ARG A 222 -10.98 -8.08 -15.78
CA ARG A 222 -10.83 -9.49 -15.39
C ARG A 222 -9.66 -10.16 -16.10
N TRP A 223 -9.50 -9.93 -17.40
CA TRP A 223 -8.35 -10.45 -18.15
C TRP A 223 -7.02 -9.90 -17.62
N ARG A 224 -6.94 -8.59 -17.37
CA ARG A 224 -5.75 -7.93 -16.82
C ARG A 224 -5.37 -8.52 -15.47
N ARG A 225 -6.35 -8.78 -14.61
CA ARG A 225 -6.15 -9.44 -13.31
C ARG A 225 -5.62 -10.87 -13.48
N LEU A 226 -6.25 -11.69 -14.31
CA LEU A 226 -5.83 -13.08 -14.54
C LEU A 226 -4.39 -13.14 -15.11
N SER A 227 -4.11 -12.31 -16.11
CA SER A 227 -2.79 -12.21 -16.75
C SER A 227 -1.73 -11.75 -15.76
N GLY A 228 -2.00 -10.71 -14.96
CA GLY A 228 -1.08 -10.24 -13.93
C GLY A 228 -0.78 -11.31 -12.87
N LEU A 229 -1.79 -12.05 -12.41
CA LEU A 229 -1.58 -13.17 -11.48
C LEU A 229 -0.71 -14.27 -12.10
N ALA A 230 -0.92 -14.57 -13.38
CA ALA A 230 -0.15 -15.58 -14.09
C ALA A 230 1.31 -15.14 -14.27
N GLU A 231 1.57 -13.88 -14.64
CA GLU A 231 2.91 -13.31 -14.72
C GLU A 231 3.64 -13.32 -13.38
N GLU A 232 2.96 -12.91 -12.29
CA GLU A 232 3.54 -12.94 -10.94
C GLU A 232 3.93 -14.37 -10.53
N ARG A 233 3.08 -15.36 -10.83
CA ARG A 233 3.43 -16.78 -10.65
C ARG A 233 4.67 -17.16 -11.48
N ASN A 234 4.74 -16.77 -12.75
CA ASN A 234 5.90 -17.09 -13.60
C ASN A 234 7.21 -16.53 -13.02
N LYS A 235 7.17 -15.29 -12.52
CA LYS A 235 8.34 -14.66 -11.86
C LYS A 235 8.83 -15.46 -10.66
N LEU A 236 7.92 -16.09 -9.91
CA LEU A 236 8.24 -16.92 -8.75
C LEU A 236 8.82 -18.30 -9.12
N LEU A 237 8.50 -18.81 -10.32
CA LEU A 237 8.93 -20.14 -10.78
C LEU A 237 10.25 -20.13 -11.56
N LYS A 238 10.75 -18.95 -11.96
CA LYS A 238 12.02 -18.85 -12.69
C LYS A 238 13.18 -19.40 -11.86
N ASN A 239 13.95 -20.28 -12.50
CA ASN A 239 14.95 -21.17 -11.92
C ASN A 239 15.83 -20.51 -10.82
N PRO A 240 15.79 -21.03 -9.58
CA PRO A 240 16.64 -20.56 -8.48
C PRO A 240 18.14 -20.87 -8.68
N ASP A 241 18.51 -21.85 -9.49
CA ASP A 241 19.90 -22.24 -9.79
C ASP A 241 20.44 -21.56 -11.06
N ARG A 242 19.97 -20.34 -11.35
CA ARG A 242 20.59 -19.53 -12.39
C ARG A 242 21.95 -19.05 -11.89
N ASP A 243 23.02 -19.40 -12.59
CA ASP A 243 24.29 -18.69 -12.41
C ASP A 243 24.10 -17.24 -12.89
N TRP A 244 23.88 -16.34 -11.93
CA TRP A 244 23.70 -14.91 -12.19
C TRP A 244 24.97 -14.27 -12.76
N CYS A 245 26.13 -14.89 -12.49
CA CYS A 245 27.45 -14.43 -12.87
C CYS A 245 27.91 -14.95 -14.25
N ALA A 246 27.16 -15.86 -14.87
CA ALA A 246 27.52 -16.46 -16.15
C ALA A 246 27.70 -15.40 -17.25
N VAL A 247 28.80 -15.51 -18.00
CA VAL A 247 29.12 -14.61 -19.11
C VAL A 247 28.11 -14.80 -20.25
N ARG A 248 27.46 -13.70 -20.67
CA ARG A 248 26.60 -13.70 -21.85
C ARG A 248 27.38 -13.27 -23.09
N VAL A 249 26.97 -13.79 -24.25
CA VAL A 249 27.63 -13.49 -25.53
C VAL A 249 27.56 -11.98 -25.80
N GLY A 250 28.73 -11.34 -25.94
CA GLY A 250 28.87 -9.91 -26.24
C GLY A 250 28.78 -8.97 -25.04
N GLU A 251 28.66 -9.48 -23.82
CA GLU A 251 28.57 -8.66 -22.60
C GLU A 251 29.96 -8.31 -22.05
N THR A 252 30.18 -7.03 -21.75
CA THR A 252 31.42 -6.54 -21.13
C THR A 252 31.44 -6.82 -19.61
N PRO A 253 32.63 -6.88 -18.98
CA PRO A 253 32.73 -7.09 -17.54
C PRO A 253 31.98 -6.03 -16.71
N GLN A 254 31.99 -4.78 -17.15
CA GLN A 254 31.30 -3.67 -16.49
C GLN A 254 29.77 -3.75 -16.65
N GLU A 255 29.26 -4.21 -17.79
CA GLU A 255 27.83 -4.44 -17.98
C GLU A 255 27.30 -5.51 -17.02
N ARG A 256 28.06 -6.60 -16.79
CA ARG A 256 27.68 -7.61 -15.78
C ARG A 256 27.59 -7.02 -14.36
N VAL A 257 28.54 -6.15 -13.98
CA VAL A 257 28.49 -5.43 -12.68
C VAL A 257 27.18 -4.63 -12.56
N ASN A 258 26.81 -3.93 -13.63
CA ASN A 258 25.58 -3.15 -13.67
C ASN A 258 24.34 -4.05 -13.56
N VAL A 259 24.31 -5.18 -14.28
CA VAL A 259 23.20 -6.16 -14.24
C VAL A 259 23.01 -6.74 -12.83
N ILE A 260 24.08 -7.17 -12.17
CA ILE A 260 23.98 -7.69 -10.80
C ILE A 260 23.55 -6.60 -9.81
N SER A 261 24.09 -5.39 -9.96
CA SER A 261 23.71 -4.25 -9.10
C SER A 261 22.25 -3.87 -9.28
N GLU A 262 21.72 -3.93 -10.51
CA GLU A 262 20.31 -3.72 -10.80
C GLU A 262 19.45 -4.84 -10.20
N LEU A 263 19.89 -6.10 -10.26
CA LEU A 263 19.19 -7.24 -9.64
C LEU A 263 19.13 -7.11 -8.12
N LEU A 264 20.23 -6.69 -7.46
CA LEU A 264 20.26 -6.39 -6.03
C LEU A 264 19.32 -5.24 -5.67
N SER A 265 19.33 -4.16 -6.45
CA SER A 265 18.43 -3.02 -6.25
C SER A 265 16.96 -3.44 -6.37
N LYS A 266 16.59 -4.13 -7.45
CA LYS A 266 15.23 -4.69 -7.63
C LYS A 266 14.85 -5.65 -6.50
N HIS A 267 15.80 -6.44 -6.01
CA HIS A 267 15.58 -7.33 -4.88
C HIS A 267 15.32 -6.54 -3.58
N MET A 268 15.98 -5.41 -3.34
CA MET A 268 15.65 -4.58 -2.18
C MET A 268 14.28 -3.89 -2.34
N ASP A 269 13.97 -3.39 -3.54
CA ASP A 269 12.67 -2.78 -3.84
C ASP A 269 11.49 -3.76 -3.65
N TYR A 270 11.64 -5.01 -4.09
CA TYR A 270 10.60 -6.01 -3.89
C TYR A 270 10.45 -6.39 -2.41
N LYS A 271 11.54 -6.42 -1.62
CA LYS A 271 11.48 -6.60 -0.15
C LYS A 271 10.62 -5.51 0.48
N ASP A 272 10.90 -4.25 0.16
CA ASP A 272 10.18 -3.09 0.70
C ASP A 272 8.69 -3.11 0.30
N ARG A 273 8.36 -3.37 -0.97
CA ARG A 273 6.97 -3.48 -1.42
C ARG A 273 6.22 -4.63 -0.74
N PHE A 274 6.87 -5.78 -0.58
CA PHE A 274 6.31 -6.92 0.14
C PHE A 274 6.02 -6.59 1.61
N LEU A 275 6.97 -5.96 2.30
CA LEU A 275 6.81 -5.52 3.68
C LEU A 275 5.67 -4.49 3.82
N LYS A 276 5.61 -3.48 2.95
CA LYS A 276 4.51 -2.52 2.90
C LYS A 276 3.16 -3.19 2.68
N GLY A 277 3.08 -4.20 1.80
CA GLY A 277 1.89 -5.02 1.59
C GLY A 277 1.46 -5.78 2.85
N CYS A 278 2.40 -6.41 3.55
CA CYS A 278 2.15 -7.10 4.82
C CYS A 278 1.66 -6.13 5.91
N ILE A 279 2.33 -4.99 6.06
CA ILE A 279 1.93 -3.93 7.01
C ILE A 279 0.53 -3.42 6.69
N TYR A 280 0.22 -3.17 5.41
CA TYR A 280 -1.11 -2.74 4.99
C TYR A 280 -2.18 -3.77 5.37
N ALA A 281 -1.96 -5.06 5.05
CA ALA A 281 -2.89 -6.12 5.40
C ALA A 281 -3.09 -6.25 6.92
N GLN A 282 -2.01 -6.16 7.70
CA GLN A 282 -2.05 -6.19 9.16
C GLN A 282 -2.81 -4.99 9.74
N LYS A 283 -2.53 -3.76 9.28
CA LYS A 283 -3.22 -2.55 9.72
C LYS A 283 -4.70 -2.57 9.37
N THR A 284 -5.03 -2.95 8.13
CA THR A 284 -6.42 -3.09 7.68
C THR A 284 -7.16 -4.13 8.51
N SER A 285 -6.55 -5.29 8.78
CA SER A 285 -7.15 -6.32 9.64
C SER A 285 -7.45 -5.80 11.04
N GLU A 286 -6.58 -4.96 11.60
CA GLU A 286 -6.76 -4.36 12.91
C GLU A 286 -7.88 -3.29 12.92
N LEU A 287 -7.99 -2.50 11.85
CA LEU A 287 -9.12 -1.57 11.67
C LEU A 287 -10.45 -2.32 11.61
N PHE A 288 -10.52 -3.46 10.90
CA PHE A 288 -11.71 -4.31 10.88
C PHE A 288 -12.03 -4.88 12.26
N LEU A 289 -11.03 -5.39 12.99
CA LEU A 289 -11.24 -5.89 14.36
C LEU A 289 -11.79 -4.80 15.29
N LYS A 290 -11.23 -3.59 15.24
CA LYS A 290 -11.74 -2.41 15.98
C LYS A 290 -13.16 -2.04 15.56
N TYR A 291 -13.49 -2.13 14.27
CA TYR A 291 -14.84 -1.87 13.78
C TYR A 291 -15.83 -2.88 14.34
N ILE A 292 -15.52 -4.18 14.23
CA ILE A 292 -16.34 -5.27 14.77
C ILE A 292 -16.58 -5.05 16.28
N GLU A 293 -15.53 -4.72 17.03
CA GLU A 293 -15.61 -4.43 18.47
C GLU A 293 -16.56 -3.26 18.77
N ARG A 294 -16.46 -2.15 18.02
CA ARG A 294 -17.35 -0.97 18.17
C ARG A 294 -18.81 -1.27 17.83
N THR A 295 -19.06 -2.16 16.87
CA THR A 295 -20.41 -2.53 16.42
C THR A 295 -21.04 -3.67 17.21
N SER A 296 -20.29 -4.33 18.11
CA SER A 296 -20.71 -5.57 18.77
C SER A 296 -21.77 -5.41 19.88
N SER A 297 -22.33 -4.22 20.07
CA SER A 297 -23.38 -3.94 21.06
C SER A 297 -24.75 -4.58 20.79
N GLY A 298 -24.87 -5.60 19.93
CA GLY A 298 -26.16 -6.22 19.58
C GLY A 298 -26.19 -7.63 18.97
N THR A 299 -25.10 -8.15 18.39
CA THR A 299 -25.07 -9.47 17.70
C THR A 299 -23.82 -10.30 18.07
N GLY A 300 -23.79 -10.85 19.29
CA GLY A 300 -22.57 -11.35 19.94
C GLY A 300 -21.90 -12.62 19.39
N VAL A 301 -22.54 -13.42 18.53
CA VAL A 301 -21.98 -14.74 18.10
C VAL A 301 -21.27 -14.68 16.74
N HIS A 302 -21.87 -14.06 15.72
CA HIS A 302 -21.25 -13.93 14.40
C HIS A 302 -20.01 -13.05 14.42
N ASN A 303 -20.08 -11.90 15.11
CA ASN A 303 -18.96 -10.97 15.26
C ASN A 303 -17.72 -11.60 15.91
N ARG A 304 -17.92 -12.59 16.80
CA ARG A 304 -16.84 -13.30 17.46
C ARG A 304 -16.11 -14.27 16.53
N LEU A 305 -16.86 -15.04 15.73
CA LEU A 305 -16.29 -15.98 14.77
C LEU A 305 -15.49 -15.26 13.67
N ASP A 306 -16.00 -14.12 13.18
CA ASP A 306 -15.31 -13.31 12.18
C ASP A 306 -14.03 -12.68 12.76
N SER A 307 -14.09 -12.18 13.99
CA SER A 307 -12.90 -11.69 14.71
C SER A 307 -11.83 -12.77 14.87
N GLU A 308 -12.20 -13.96 15.35
CA GLU A 308 -11.28 -15.11 15.50
C GLU A 308 -10.68 -15.55 14.16
N ARG A 309 -11.48 -15.52 13.07
CA ARG A 309 -10.99 -15.80 11.72
C ARG A 309 -9.93 -14.77 11.28
N ILE A 310 -10.19 -13.48 11.47
CA ILE A 310 -9.25 -12.42 11.11
C ILE A 310 -7.95 -12.55 11.92
N ILE A 311 -8.04 -12.83 13.22
CA ILE A 311 -6.87 -13.03 14.09
C ILE A 311 -6.01 -14.21 13.59
N ARG A 312 -6.63 -15.34 13.23
CA ARG A 312 -5.91 -16.49 12.65
C ARG A 312 -5.22 -16.13 11.34
N MET A 313 -5.91 -15.43 10.44
CA MET A 313 -5.33 -14.99 9.17
C MET A 313 -4.17 -14.01 9.37
N LYS A 314 -4.27 -13.08 10.34
CA LYS A 314 -3.18 -12.16 10.71
C LYS A 314 -1.95 -12.93 11.23
N SER A 315 -2.17 -14.03 11.97
CA SER A 315 -1.10 -14.90 12.45
C SER A 315 -0.42 -15.68 11.31
N ASP A 316 -1.20 -16.32 10.44
CA ASP A 316 -0.68 -17.05 9.26
C ASP A 316 0.10 -16.12 8.33
N LEU A 317 -0.37 -14.88 8.12
CA LEU A 317 0.35 -13.86 7.36
C LEU A 317 1.74 -13.57 7.96
N ARG A 318 1.85 -13.42 9.30
CA ARG A 318 3.14 -13.17 9.97
C ARG A 318 4.11 -14.34 9.80
N GLU A 319 3.62 -15.57 9.95
CA GLU A 319 4.48 -16.76 9.80
C GLU A 319 5.00 -16.91 8.36
N ARG A 320 4.13 -16.68 7.37
CA ARG A 320 4.54 -16.66 5.95
C ARG A 320 5.49 -15.52 5.63
N GLN A 321 5.25 -14.33 6.19
CA GLN A 321 6.13 -13.18 6.06
C GLN A 321 7.54 -13.51 6.56
N SER A 322 7.67 -14.09 7.76
CA SER A 322 8.95 -14.53 8.30
C SER A 322 9.66 -15.54 7.39
N LYS A 323 8.95 -16.57 6.92
CA LYS A 323 9.52 -17.59 6.02
C LYS A 323 10.03 -17.00 4.69
N ILE A 324 9.29 -16.06 4.11
CA ILE A 324 9.71 -15.38 2.87
C ILE A 324 10.95 -14.54 3.11
N LEU A 325 11.03 -13.82 4.23
CA LEU A 325 12.22 -13.01 4.57
C LEU A 325 13.47 -13.88 4.75
N GLU A 326 13.35 -15.07 5.34
CA GLU A 326 14.47 -16.02 5.44
C GLU A 326 15.00 -16.43 4.05
N LEU A 327 14.10 -16.77 3.13
CA LEU A 327 14.47 -17.08 1.74
C LEU A 327 15.05 -15.87 1.02
N TRP A 328 14.54 -14.68 1.33
CA TRP A 328 15.04 -13.40 0.81
C TRP A 328 16.51 -13.18 1.18
N THR A 329 16.85 -13.32 2.47
CA THR A 329 18.22 -13.18 2.97
C THR A 329 19.18 -14.17 2.29
N LYS A 330 18.75 -15.42 2.10
CA LYS A 330 19.55 -16.43 1.37
C LYS A 330 19.83 -16.00 -0.08
N LYS A 331 18.82 -15.50 -0.79
CA LYS A 331 18.97 -15.00 -2.17
C LYS A 331 19.85 -13.75 -2.25
N LYS A 332 19.68 -12.80 -1.31
CA LYS A 332 20.52 -11.59 -1.21
C LYS A 332 22.00 -11.97 -1.09
N LYS A 333 22.34 -12.87 -0.16
CA LYS A 333 23.71 -13.37 0.00
C LYS A 333 24.30 -13.95 -1.29
N GLN A 334 23.51 -14.71 -2.04
CA GLN A 334 23.96 -15.26 -3.32
C GLN A 334 24.24 -14.16 -4.34
N LEU A 335 23.38 -13.14 -4.41
CA LEU A 335 23.58 -11.97 -5.27
C LEU A 335 24.79 -11.13 -4.84
N ASP A 336 24.98 -10.92 -3.52
CA ASP A 336 26.13 -10.19 -2.98
C ASP A 336 27.45 -10.90 -3.32
N ARG A 337 27.50 -12.24 -3.20
CA ARG A 337 28.65 -13.05 -3.65
C ARG A 337 28.89 -12.89 -5.14
N CYS A 338 27.82 -12.91 -5.93
CA CYS A 338 27.93 -12.68 -7.36
C CYS A 338 28.45 -11.28 -7.69
N GLN A 339 27.99 -10.26 -6.96
CA GLN A 339 28.45 -8.88 -7.11
C GLN A 339 29.95 -8.75 -6.81
N GLN A 340 30.41 -9.36 -5.72
CA GLN A 340 31.82 -9.39 -5.36
C GLN A 340 32.67 -10.04 -6.46
N PHE A 341 32.23 -11.16 -7.02
CA PHE A 341 32.91 -11.83 -8.13
C PHE A 341 32.97 -10.96 -9.40
N VAL A 342 31.84 -10.42 -9.87
CA VAL A 342 31.83 -9.62 -11.10
C VAL A 342 32.60 -8.30 -10.96
N LEU A 343 32.63 -7.68 -9.77
CA LEU A 343 33.46 -6.52 -9.46
C LEU A 343 34.94 -6.85 -9.49
N MET A 344 35.33 -7.99 -8.91
CA MET A 344 36.69 -8.49 -8.95
C MET A 344 37.13 -8.72 -10.40
N ASP A 345 36.31 -9.41 -11.20
CA ASP A 345 36.65 -9.70 -12.61
C ASP A 345 36.66 -8.44 -13.48
N ALA A 346 35.76 -7.48 -13.25
CA ALA A 346 35.81 -6.18 -13.93
C ALA A 346 37.10 -5.41 -13.58
N THR A 347 37.48 -5.41 -12.30
CA THR A 347 38.74 -4.79 -11.84
C THR A 347 39.96 -5.46 -12.47
N ARG A 348 39.95 -6.80 -12.54
CA ARG A 348 40.97 -7.58 -13.23
C ARG A 348 41.15 -7.12 -14.68
N HIS A 349 40.05 -7.02 -15.42
CA HIS A 349 40.09 -6.61 -16.82
C HIS A 349 40.71 -5.22 -17.00
N VAL A 350 40.32 -4.23 -16.18
CA VAL A 350 40.90 -2.88 -16.22
C VAL A 350 42.42 -2.91 -16.00
N LEU A 351 42.89 -3.70 -15.02
CA LEU A 351 44.32 -3.82 -14.72
C LEU A 351 45.09 -4.52 -15.85
N VAL A 352 44.54 -5.61 -16.40
CA VAL A 352 45.16 -6.36 -17.51
C VAL A 352 45.21 -5.52 -18.79
N ASP A 353 44.16 -4.76 -19.09
CA ASP A 353 44.11 -3.86 -20.23
C ASP A 353 45.14 -2.74 -20.12
N TRP A 354 45.34 -2.17 -18.91
CA TRP A 354 46.41 -1.20 -18.69
C TRP A 354 47.79 -1.82 -18.88
N LEU A 355 48.03 -3.01 -18.29
CA LEU A 355 49.32 -3.70 -18.40
C LEU A 355 49.68 -4.04 -19.85
N CYS A 356 48.73 -4.57 -20.62
CA CYS A 356 48.96 -5.02 -22.00
C CYS A 356 48.83 -3.90 -23.04
N GLY A 357 48.17 -2.79 -22.68
CA GLY A 357 47.96 -1.63 -23.54
C GLY A 357 48.95 -0.51 -23.23
N GLU A 358 48.51 0.46 -22.44
CA GLU A 358 49.25 1.70 -22.17
C GLU A 358 50.59 1.45 -21.47
N GLY A 359 50.63 0.57 -20.48
CA GLY A 359 51.84 0.20 -19.76
C GLY A 359 52.90 -0.40 -20.68
N GLU A 360 52.49 -1.37 -21.51
CA GLU A 360 53.37 -2.03 -22.49
C GLU A 360 53.86 -1.07 -23.58
N ARG A 361 52.97 -0.20 -24.06
CA ARG A 361 53.29 0.82 -25.07
C ARG A 361 54.35 1.79 -24.55
N ARG A 362 54.16 2.35 -23.36
CA ARG A 362 55.11 3.26 -22.70
C ARG A 362 56.44 2.58 -22.42
N LEU A 363 56.42 1.34 -21.92
CA LEU A 363 57.62 0.56 -21.69
C LEU A 363 58.43 0.34 -22.99
N SER A 364 57.74 0.05 -24.10
CA SER A 364 58.36 -0.15 -25.42
C SER A 364 58.99 1.14 -25.95
N GLU A 365 58.38 2.30 -25.73
CA GLU A 365 58.95 3.61 -26.08
C GLU A 365 60.27 3.87 -25.37
N PHE A 366 60.36 3.56 -24.07
CA PHE A 366 61.60 3.72 -23.31
C PHE A 366 62.70 2.75 -23.75
N LEU A 367 62.35 1.48 -24.00
CA LEU A 367 63.30 0.48 -24.51
C LEU A 367 63.90 0.88 -25.86
N GLY A 368 63.13 1.56 -26.72
CA GLY A 368 63.60 2.07 -28.01
C GLY A 368 64.61 3.22 -27.92
N LYS A 369 64.72 3.91 -26.77
CA LYS A 369 65.59 5.09 -26.58
C LYS A 369 67.03 4.75 -26.17
N GLY A 370 67.29 3.56 -25.62
CA GLY A 370 68.63 3.17 -25.16
C GLY A 370 69.09 3.90 -23.88
N VAL A 371 70.26 4.52 -23.88
CA VAL A 371 70.78 5.27 -22.72
C VAL A 371 70.08 6.64 -22.63
N ALA A 372 69.48 6.96 -21.48
CA ALA A 372 68.61 8.12 -21.31
C ALA A 372 69.37 9.43 -21.05
N ASP A 373 68.82 10.53 -21.56
CA ASP A 373 69.11 11.89 -21.09
C ASP A 373 68.32 12.22 -19.81
N ALA A 374 68.60 13.38 -19.21
CA ALA A 374 67.97 13.79 -17.94
C ALA A 374 66.43 13.86 -18.03
N SER A 375 65.91 14.34 -19.16
CA SER A 375 64.46 14.45 -19.40
C SER A 375 63.78 13.09 -19.52
N THR A 376 64.40 12.13 -20.23
CA THR A 376 63.86 10.77 -20.35
C THR A 376 63.89 10.02 -19.01
N LEU A 377 64.89 10.26 -18.16
CA LEU A 377 64.96 9.69 -16.82
C LEU A 377 63.85 10.22 -15.89
N GLU A 378 63.47 11.49 -16.02
CA GLU A 378 62.37 12.10 -15.26
C GLU A 378 61.00 11.58 -15.71
N ASP A 379 60.77 11.46 -17.03
CA ASP A 379 59.55 10.84 -17.58
C ASP A 379 59.43 9.37 -17.18
N PHE A 380 60.55 8.62 -17.20
CA PHE A 380 60.58 7.23 -16.73
C PHE A 380 60.29 7.11 -15.23
N HIS A 381 60.76 8.05 -14.41
CA HIS A 381 60.42 8.07 -12.98
C HIS A 381 58.91 8.26 -12.76
N THR A 382 58.28 9.13 -13.55
CA THR A 382 56.83 9.35 -13.51
C THR A 382 56.06 8.10 -13.94
N PHE A 383 56.48 7.44 -15.02
CA PHE A 383 55.94 6.15 -15.42
C PHE A 383 56.10 5.08 -14.33
N LYS A 384 57.28 5.00 -13.68
CA LYS A 384 57.53 4.06 -12.58
C LYS A 384 56.62 4.32 -11.36
N LEU A 385 56.25 5.56 -11.09
CA LEU A 385 55.24 5.88 -10.06
C LEU A 385 53.86 5.34 -10.44
N ALA A 386 53.44 5.48 -11.70
CA ALA A 386 52.19 4.88 -12.19
C ALA A 386 52.20 3.35 -12.08
N VAL A 387 53.31 2.69 -12.43
CA VAL A 387 53.48 1.23 -12.24
C VAL A 387 53.35 0.83 -10.76
N LYS A 388 53.88 1.65 -9.83
CA LYS A 388 53.74 1.42 -8.38
C LYS A 388 52.29 1.58 -7.91
N GLU A 389 51.54 2.51 -8.48
CA GLU A 389 50.11 2.68 -8.18
C GLU A 389 49.30 1.45 -8.65
N GLU A 390 49.54 0.98 -9.87
CA GLU A 390 48.90 -0.22 -10.41
C GLU A 390 49.27 -1.49 -9.64
N ARG A 391 50.53 -1.59 -9.18
CA ARG A 391 50.96 -2.65 -8.24
C ARG A 391 50.09 -2.68 -6.99
N ALA A 392 49.81 -1.51 -6.38
CA ALA A 392 49.00 -1.43 -5.16
C ALA A 392 47.55 -1.87 -5.41
N LYS A 393 46.98 -1.53 -6.58
CA LYS A 393 45.65 -1.99 -7.00
C LYS A 393 45.62 -3.51 -7.20
N ILE A 394 46.63 -4.08 -7.86
CA ILE A 394 46.78 -5.54 -8.05
C ILE A 394 46.92 -6.26 -6.71
N GLN A 395 47.74 -5.74 -5.79
CA GLN A 395 47.85 -6.30 -4.44
C GLN A 395 46.50 -6.29 -3.73
N THR A 396 45.77 -5.17 -3.77
CA THR A 396 44.43 -5.06 -3.19
C THR A 396 43.45 -6.07 -3.79
N LEU A 397 43.47 -6.26 -5.11
CA LEU A 397 42.64 -7.26 -5.80
C LEU A 397 42.94 -8.68 -5.32
N LEU A 398 44.22 -9.06 -5.25
CA LEU A 398 44.65 -10.38 -4.77
C LEU A 398 44.25 -10.61 -3.30
N CYS A 399 44.34 -9.57 -2.46
CA CYS A 399 43.92 -9.62 -1.06
C CYS A 399 42.41 -9.92 -0.91
N MET A 400 41.59 -9.31 -1.76
CA MET A 400 40.13 -9.48 -1.71
C MET A 400 39.67 -10.80 -2.33
N ALA A 401 40.40 -11.31 -3.33
CA ALA A 401 40.01 -12.51 -4.07
C ALA A 401 40.07 -13.79 -3.22
N GLY A 402 40.97 -13.90 -2.24
CA GLY A 402 41.06 -15.03 -1.33
C GLY A 402 39.76 -15.29 -0.54
N PRO A 403 39.27 -14.33 0.25
CA PRO A 403 37.98 -14.44 0.94
C PRO A 403 36.80 -14.71 -0.01
N ILE A 404 36.75 -14.03 -1.17
CA ILE A 404 35.68 -14.23 -2.16
C ILE A 404 35.69 -15.67 -2.68
N ARG A 405 36.86 -16.24 -2.96
CA ARG A 405 37.02 -17.64 -3.41
C ARG A 405 36.51 -18.63 -2.37
N ASP A 406 36.81 -18.42 -1.10
CA ASP A 406 36.42 -19.32 -0.02
C ASP A 406 34.89 -19.27 0.23
N GLU A 407 34.25 -18.12 -0.02
CA GLU A 407 32.81 -17.91 0.12
C GLU A 407 31.99 -18.28 -1.14
N ALA A 408 32.54 -18.08 -2.35
CA ALA A 408 31.89 -18.29 -3.64
C ALA A 408 32.38 -19.58 -4.33
N LYS A 409 32.09 -20.73 -3.70
CA LYS A 409 32.57 -22.06 -4.15
C LYS A 409 32.31 -22.36 -5.64
N GLN A 410 31.22 -21.85 -6.21
CA GLN A 410 30.86 -22.06 -7.61
C GLN A 410 31.83 -21.40 -8.62
N HIS A 411 32.56 -20.34 -8.19
CA HIS A 411 33.53 -19.61 -9.02
C HIS A 411 34.96 -19.80 -8.51
N ALA A 412 35.20 -20.71 -7.57
CA ALA A 412 36.50 -20.81 -6.91
C ALA A 412 37.65 -21.12 -7.87
N ALA A 413 37.40 -21.94 -8.91
CA ALA A 413 38.37 -22.26 -9.96
C ALA A 413 38.64 -21.03 -10.86
N ASP A 414 37.58 -20.37 -11.33
CA ASP A 414 37.68 -19.18 -12.17
C ASP A 414 38.43 -18.05 -11.44
N ILE A 415 38.14 -17.83 -10.15
CA ILE A 415 38.83 -16.85 -9.32
C ILE A 415 40.32 -17.20 -9.20
N ALA A 416 40.67 -18.47 -8.97
CA ALA A 416 42.05 -18.89 -8.86
C ALA A 416 42.83 -18.65 -10.16
N GLU A 417 42.25 -19.03 -11.30
CA GLU A 417 42.85 -18.81 -12.63
C GLU A 417 43.03 -17.30 -12.92
N CYS A 418 42.00 -16.49 -12.63
CA CYS A 418 42.05 -15.04 -12.76
C CYS A 418 43.17 -14.40 -11.92
N MET A 419 43.37 -14.86 -10.68
CA MET A 419 44.44 -14.35 -9.81
C MET A 419 45.82 -14.70 -10.35
N ASP A 420 46.01 -15.94 -10.81
CA ASP A 420 47.28 -16.41 -11.35
C ASP A 420 47.65 -15.67 -12.66
N ASP A 421 46.67 -15.40 -13.53
CA ASP A 421 46.87 -14.64 -14.78
C ASP A 421 47.38 -13.21 -14.50
N VAL A 422 46.74 -12.47 -13.58
CA VAL A 422 47.18 -11.10 -13.23
C VAL A 422 48.56 -11.11 -12.61
N ARG A 423 48.80 -12.02 -11.66
CA ARG A 423 50.09 -12.14 -10.97
C ARG A 423 51.21 -12.39 -11.98
N LEU A 424 51.04 -13.39 -12.85
CA LEU A 424 52.06 -13.76 -13.83
C LEU A 424 52.35 -12.64 -14.83
N ARG A 425 51.30 -11.96 -15.32
CA ARG A 425 51.45 -10.82 -16.24
C ARG A 425 52.19 -9.66 -15.59
N PHE A 426 51.81 -9.30 -14.37
CA PHE A 426 52.44 -8.19 -13.66
C PHE A 426 53.91 -8.48 -13.34
N GLU A 427 54.24 -9.70 -12.88
CA GLU A 427 55.63 -10.07 -12.62
C GLU A 427 56.49 -10.05 -13.89
N LYS A 428 55.95 -10.48 -15.03
CA LYS A 428 56.66 -10.40 -16.31
C LYS A 428 56.86 -8.94 -16.73
N PHE A 429 55.84 -8.10 -16.55
CA PHE A 429 55.90 -6.68 -16.85
C PHE A 429 56.90 -5.94 -15.95
N SER A 430 56.85 -6.16 -14.63
CA SER A 430 57.72 -5.50 -13.66
C SER A 430 59.19 -5.84 -13.85
N ARG A 431 59.52 -7.10 -14.18
CA ARG A 431 60.88 -7.52 -14.57
C ARG A 431 61.39 -6.71 -15.76
N ARG A 432 60.57 -6.53 -16.79
CA ARG A 432 60.94 -5.75 -17.97
C ARG A 432 61.06 -4.25 -17.69
N VAL A 433 60.27 -3.70 -16.76
CA VAL A 433 60.45 -2.32 -16.28
C VAL A 433 61.80 -2.17 -15.58
N ALA A 434 62.23 -3.14 -14.77
CA ALA A 434 63.54 -3.12 -14.12
C ALA A 434 64.70 -3.26 -15.13
N ASP A 435 64.56 -4.12 -16.14
CA ASP A 435 65.52 -4.24 -17.24
C ASP A 435 65.64 -2.90 -18.01
N CYS A 436 64.50 -2.28 -18.32
CA CYS A 436 64.45 -0.97 -18.98
C CYS A 436 65.16 0.11 -18.17
N GLU A 437 64.95 0.17 -16.85
CA GLU A 437 65.64 1.14 -15.99
C GLU A 437 67.16 0.94 -15.99
N THR A 438 67.61 -0.32 -16.03
CA THR A 438 69.04 -0.66 -16.10
C THR A 438 69.65 -0.18 -17.42
N ILE A 439 68.95 -0.36 -18.54
CA ILE A 439 69.37 0.13 -19.87
C ILE A 439 69.46 1.66 -19.89
N LEU A 440 68.42 2.35 -19.40
CA LEU A 440 68.35 3.82 -19.38
C LEU A 440 69.48 4.43 -18.54
N ARG A 441 69.94 3.74 -17.48
CA ARG A 441 71.05 4.17 -16.59
C ARG A 441 72.44 3.75 -17.06
N GLY A 442 72.57 3.18 -18.26
CA GLY A 442 73.85 2.76 -18.82
C GLY A 442 74.45 1.51 -18.16
N GLY A 443 73.61 0.56 -17.77
CA GLY A 443 74.04 -0.77 -17.27
C GLY A 443 74.41 -0.82 -15.79
N LYS A 444 74.14 0.24 -15.01
CA LYS A 444 74.31 0.19 -13.55
C LYS A 444 73.21 -0.67 -12.93
N PRO A 445 73.54 -1.77 -12.23
CA PRO A 445 72.55 -2.63 -11.61
C PRO A 445 71.82 -1.89 -10.47
N ILE A 446 70.52 -2.15 -10.36
CA ILE A 446 69.66 -1.57 -9.32
C ILE A 446 69.79 -2.41 -8.05
N ALA A 447 70.06 -1.78 -6.90
CA ALA A 447 70.25 -2.47 -5.62
C ALA A 447 68.93 -2.95 -4.96
N LYS A 448 67.76 -2.50 -5.46
CA LYS A 448 66.46 -2.78 -4.83
C LYS A 448 65.35 -2.95 -5.87
N ASP A 449 64.82 -4.17 -5.97
CA ASP A 449 63.55 -4.46 -6.63
C ASP A 449 62.39 -3.89 -5.80
N ASP A 450 61.88 -2.73 -6.18
CA ASP A 450 60.76 -2.04 -5.53
C ASP A 450 59.41 -2.37 -6.18
N LEU A 451 59.38 -3.29 -7.16
CA LEU A 451 58.18 -3.65 -7.94
C LEU A 451 57.72 -5.09 -7.73
N SER A 452 58.50 -5.93 -7.04
CA SER A 452 58.11 -7.28 -6.64
C SER A 452 56.77 -7.30 -5.87
N LEU A 453 55.87 -8.21 -6.24
CA LEU A 453 54.65 -8.48 -5.48
C LEU A 453 54.93 -9.12 -4.11
N ASP A 454 56.09 -9.77 -3.95
CA ASP A 454 56.50 -10.54 -2.76
C ASP A 454 57.32 -9.71 -1.75
N ARG A 455 57.92 -8.60 -2.17
CA ARG A 455 58.63 -7.68 -1.26
C ARG A 455 57.62 -6.88 -0.44
N LEU A 456 57.29 -7.48 0.69
CA LEU A 456 56.27 -7.08 1.63
C LEU A 456 54.89 -7.10 0.95
N SER A 457 54.22 -8.25 1.02
CA SER A 457 52.91 -8.23 1.68
C SER A 457 53.13 -7.35 2.91
N ASP A 458 52.72 -6.08 2.90
CA ASP A 458 52.61 -5.36 4.17
C ASP A 458 51.56 -6.19 4.91
N PRO A 459 51.95 -7.03 5.90
CA PRO A 459 50.94 -7.74 6.69
C PRO A 459 50.02 -6.66 7.25
N ASN A 460 50.56 -5.49 7.56
CA ASN A 460 49.85 -4.32 7.98
C ASN A 460 48.74 -3.78 7.05
N VAL A 461 48.64 -4.04 5.74
CA VAL A 461 47.50 -3.52 4.94
C VAL A 461 46.44 -4.59 4.73
N GLU A 462 46.86 -5.78 4.33
CA GLU A 462 45.99 -6.94 4.10
C GLU A 462 45.47 -7.52 5.42
N GLU A 463 46.34 -7.62 6.44
CA GLU A 463 45.98 -7.94 7.81
C GLU A 463 45.20 -6.78 8.43
N ASN A 464 45.54 -5.48 8.26
CA ASN A 464 44.68 -4.43 8.84
C ASN A 464 43.30 -4.37 8.21
N MET A 465 43.14 -4.52 6.88
CA MET A 465 41.82 -4.47 6.25
C MET A 465 40.99 -5.71 6.61
N ASN A 466 41.61 -6.89 6.63
CA ASN A 466 40.96 -8.11 7.10
C ASN A 466 40.72 -8.12 8.62
N ILE A 467 41.61 -7.55 9.43
CA ILE A 467 41.44 -7.33 10.87
C ILE A 467 40.28 -6.37 11.06
N MET A 468 40.23 -5.21 10.41
CA MET A 468 39.13 -4.26 10.59
C MET A 468 37.78 -4.86 10.22
N LYS A 469 37.69 -5.60 9.10
CA LYS A 469 36.43 -6.27 8.70
C LYS A 469 36.08 -7.46 9.60
N ARG A 470 37.05 -8.27 10.03
CA ARG A 470 36.85 -9.37 11.01
C ARG A 470 36.49 -8.84 12.38
N GLU A 471 37.12 -7.75 12.81
CA GLU A 471 36.90 -7.06 14.08
C GLU A 471 35.52 -6.40 14.10
N GLN A 472 35.09 -5.79 13.00
CA GLN A 472 33.73 -5.27 12.87
C GLN A 472 32.69 -6.39 12.88
N ASN A 473 32.88 -7.46 12.10
CA ASN A 473 32.01 -8.64 12.14
C ASN A 473 32.01 -9.32 13.52
N LYS A 474 33.15 -9.33 14.23
CA LYS A 474 33.26 -9.85 15.60
C LYS A 474 32.50 -8.96 16.59
N LYS A 475 32.61 -7.64 16.49
CA LYS A 475 31.90 -6.67 17.32
C LYS A 475 30.38 -6.70 17.15
N MET A 476 29.88 -7.15 15.99
CA MET A 476 28.44 -7.41 15.80
C MET A 476 28.02 -8.79 16.31
N ARG A 477 28.88 -9.81 16.17
CA ARG A 477 28.60 -11.15 16.67
C ARG A 477 28.47 -11.19 18.18
N GLU A 478 29.28 -10.45 18.93
CA GLU A 478 29.22 -10.46 20.40
C GLU A 478 27.82 -10.07 20.95
N PRO A 479 27.24 -8.90 20.59
CA PRO A 479 25.86 -8.57 20.97
C PRO A 479 24.81 -9.57 20.45
N MET A 480 25.03 -10.19 19.29
CA MET A 480 24.10 -11.17 18.72
C MET A 480 24.09 -12.50 19.50
N HIS A 481 25.27 -13.03 19.82
CA HIS A 481 25.38 -14.21 20.68
C HIS A 481 24.81 -13.92 22.07
N GLU A 482 25.08 -12.74 22.62
CA GLU A 482 24.52 -12.33 23.90
C GLU A 482 22.99 -12.18 23.83
N LEU A 483 22.42 -11.75 22.71
CA LEU A 483 20.98 -11.69 22.49
C LEU A 483 20.34 -13.08 22.54
N ILE A 484 20.90 -14.06 21.81
CA ILE A 484 20.41 -15.44 21.78
C ILE A 484 20.62 -16.13 23.13
N LYS A 485 21.81 -15.98 23.72
CA LYS A 485 22.14 -16.56 25.02
C LYS A 485 21.22 -16.03 26.10
N SER A 486 21.08 -14.71 26.20
CA SER A 486 20.21 -14.11 27.21
C SER A 486 18.72 -14.32 26.92
N GLU A 487 18.33 -14.66 25.69
CA GLU A 487 16.97 -15.15 25.38
C GLU A 487 16.74 -16.53 25.98
N ARG A 488 17.69 -17.44 25.79
CA ARG A 488 17.65 -18.78 26.39
C ARG A 488 17.57 -18.72 27.91
N ASP A 489 18.41 -17.88 28.53
CA ASP A 489 18.42 -17.69 29.98
C ASP A 489 17.07 -17.14 30.48
N TYR A 490 16.48 -16.19 29.74
CA TYR A 490 15.15 -15.65 30.06
C TYR A 490 14.05 -16.71 29.95
N ILE A 491 14.05 -17.53 28.88
CA ILE A 491 13.10 -18.63 28.71
C ILE A 491 13.22 -19.64 29.85
N GLU A 492 14.44 -19.96 30.26
CA GLU A 492 14.70 -20.88 31.36
C GLU A 492 14.18 -20.32 32.69
N ASP A 493 14.37 -19.03 32.95
CA ASP A 493 13.81 -18.36 34.11
C ASP A 493 12.28 -18.36 34.09
N LEU A 494 11.66 -18.08 32.94
CA LEU A 494 10.20 -18.14 32.80
C LEU A 494 9.69 -19.56 33.09
N ARG A 495 10.35 -20.57 32.51
CA ARG A 495 10.04 -21.99 32.73
C ARG A 495 10.12 -22.35 34.21
N LYS A 496 11.17 -21.90 34.91
CA LYS A 496 11.36 -22.14 36.34
C LYS A 496 10.23 -21.55 37.18
N CYS A 497 9.80 -20.33 36.88
CA CYS A 497 8.65 -19.72 37.58
C CYS A 497 7.36 -20.53 37.39
N ILE A 498 7.11 -21.01 36.17
CA ILE A 498 5.94 -21.86 35.86
C ILE A 498 6.03 -23.19 36.62
N GLN A 499 7.17 -23.89 36.53
CA GLN A 499 7.34 -25.21 37.11
C GLN A 499 7.40 -25.24 38.64
N VAL A 500 7.81 -24.13 39.26
CA VAL A 500 7.89 -24.04 40.73
C VAL A 500 6.70 -23.27 41.28
N TYR A 501 6.57 -21.98 41.02
CA TYR A 501 5.60 -21.14 41.71
C TYR A 501 4.17 -21.34 41.21
N ILE A 502 3.96 -21.40 39.88
CA ILE A 502 2.62 -21.60 39.32
C ILE A 502 2.15 -23.03 39.62
N ALA A 503 3.00 -24.03 39.39
CA ALA A 503 2.65 -25.43 39.67
C ALA A 503 2.34 -25.69 41.16
N GLU A 504 3.10 -25.12 42.10
CA GLU A 504 2.81 -25.26 43.53
C GLU A 504 1.53 -24.50 43.93
N PHE A 505 1.26 -23.34 43.33
CA PHE A 505 0.00 -22.63 43.52
C PHE A 505 -1.19 -23.49 43.03
N ASP A 506 -1.12 -24.00 41.81
CA ASP A 506 -2.17 -24.81 41.20
C ASP A 506 -2.38 -26.14 41.96
N SER A 507 -1.28 -26.74 42.45
CA SER A 507 -1.33 -27.91 43.32
C SER A 507 -1.99 -27.62 44.67
N ALA A 508 -1.65 -26.49 45.31
CA ALA A 508 -2.27 -26.08 46.56
C ALA A 508 -3.76 -25.71 46.38
N GLU A 509 -4.14 -25.16 45.23
CA GLU A 509 -5.54 -24.93 44.86
C GLU A 509 -6.31 -26.25 44.69
N ALA A 510 -5.75 -27.19 43.91
CA ALA A 510 -6.36 -28.51 43.69
C ALA A 510 -6.51 -29.33 44.98
N ASN A 511 -5.54 -29.22 45.89
CA ASN A 511 -5.55 -29.92 47.18
C ASN A 511 -6.30 -29.16 48.29
N SER A 512 -6.92 -28.01 47.98
CA SER A 512 -7.62 -27.16 48.96
C SER A 512 -6.75 -26.70 50.15
N THR A 513 -5.44 -26.58 49.95
CA THR A 513 -4.47 -26.10 50.96
C THR A 513 -4.05 -24.64 50.74
N LEU A 514 -4.61 -23.99 49.72
CA LEU A 514 -4.33 -22.59 49.38
C LEU A 514 -4.78 -21.64 50.51
N PRO A 515 -3.93 -20.71 50.97
CA PRO A 515 -4.33 -19.66 51.90
C PRO A 515 -5.55 -18.87 51.40
N PRO A 516 -6.53 -18.52 52.26
CA PRO A 516 -7.75 -17.82 51.83
C PRO A 516 -7.50 -16.51 51.07
N VAL A 517 -6.41 -15.79 51.41
CA VAL A 517 -6.00 -14.55 50.76
C VAL A 517 -5.58 -14.73 49.29
N LEU A 518 -5.18 -15.95 48.91
CA LEU A 518 -4.71 -16.31 47.56
C LEU A 518 -5.82 -16.88 46.67
N LYS A 519 -6.98 -17.24 47.24
CA LYS A 519 -8.08 -17.83 46.49
C LYS A 519 -8.56 -16.88 45.39
N ASP A 520 -8.75 -17.40 44.18
CA ASP A 520 -9.14 -16.64 42.98
C ASP A 520 -8.14 -15.52 42.59
N ARG A 521 -6.89 -15.55 43.10
CA ARG A 521 -5.85 -14.55 42.81
C ARG A 521 -4.78 -15.01 41.80
N ARG A 522 -4.87 -16.21 41.22
CA ARG A 522 -3.89 -16.74 40.24
C ARG A 522 -3.55 -15.72 39.15
N GLN A 523 -4.58 -15.19 38.48
CA GLN A 523 -4.43 -14.21 37.40
C GLN A 523 -3.80 -12.90 37.89
N ALA A 524 -4.17 -12.43 39.09
CA ALA A 524 -3.63 -11.20 39.66
C ALA A 524 -2.12 -11.32 39.98
N ILE A 525 -1.66 -12.51 40.38
CA ILE A 525 -0.28 -12.77 40.75
C ILE A 525 0.60 -12.99 39.51
N PHE A 526 0.16 -13.87 38.61
CA PHE A 526 0.96 -14.35 37.48
C PHE A 526 0.60 -13.68 36.13
N GLY A 527 -0.62 -13.18 35.96
CA GLY A 527 -1.03 -12.55 34.70
C GLY A 527 -0.96 -13.51 33.52
N ASN A 528 -0.41 -13.05 32.40
CA ASN A 528 -0.19 -13.85 31.19
C ASN A 528 1.22 -14.48 31.12
N TYR A 529 1.84 -14.81 32.27
CA TYR A 529 3.21 -15.35 32.34
C TYR A 529 3.45 -16.58 31.44
N GLU A 530 2.48 -17.49 31.38
CA GLU A 530 2.56 -18.71 30.54
C GLU A 530 2.54 -18.36 29.04
N LYS A 531 1.82 -17.31 28.64
CA LYS A 531 1.83 -16.83 27.24
C LYS A 531 3.17 -16.21 26.86
N LEU A 532 3.82 -15.49 27.79
CA LEU A 532 5.19 -15.00 27.61
C LEU A 532 6.14 -16.16 27.33
N TYR A 533 6.11 -17.19 28.17
CA TYR A 533 6.93 -18.38 27.99
C TYR A 533 6.70 -19.06 26.64
N ALA A 534 5.45 -19.34 26.28
CA ALA A 534 5.12 -20.01 25.02
C ALA A 534 5.64 -19.21 23.81
N PHE A 535 5.42 -17.89 23.78
CA PHE A 535 5.91 -17.07 22.67
C PHE A 535 7.43 -17.09 22.54
N HIS A 536 8.15 -16.85 23.64
CA HIS A 536 9.60 -16.76 23.61
C HIS A 536 10.24 -18.12 23.27
N SER A 537 9.74 -19.21 23.86
CA SER A 537 10.29 -20.56 23.65
C SER A 537 9.94 -21.18 22.30
N GLU A 538 8.70 -21.02 21.81
CA GLU A 538 8.21 -21.71 20.61
C GLU A 538 8.36 -20.88 19.34
N LYS A 539 8.52 -19.56 19.45
CA LYS A 539 8.57 -18.64 18.30
C LYS A 539 9.80 -17.75 18.32
N PHE A 540 9.91 -16.83 19.29
CA PHE A 540 10.85 -15.71 19.18
C PHE A 540 12.31 -16.15 19.25
N PHE A 541 12.65 -17.12 20.09
CA PHE A 541 14.00 -17.69 20.13
C PHE A 541 14.43 -18.24 18.77
N HIS A 542 13.57 -19.02 18.11
CA HIS A 542 13.85 -19.58 16.80
C HIS A 542 14.00 -18.49 15.72
N GLU A 543 13.20 -17.42 15.79
CA GLU A 543 13.35 -16.28 14.88
C GLU A 543 14.70 -15.57 15.05
N LEU A 544 15.15 -15.34 16.29
CA LEU A 544 16.45 -14.74 16.56
C LEU A 544 17.60 -15.64 16.10
N SER A 545 17.52 -16.95 16.35
CA SER A 545 18.56 -17.91 15.98
C SER A 545 18.78 -18.04 14.47
N LYS A 546 17.79 -17.70 13.62
CA LYS A 546 17.98 -17.68 12.15
C LYS A 546 19.08 -16.73 11.70
N TYR A 547 19.34 -15.69 12.48
CA TYR A 547 20.26 -14.60 12.15
C TYR A 547 21.52 -14.62 13.02
N GLU A 548 21.83 -15.75 13.67
CA GLU A 548 23.03 -15.90 14.51
C GLU A 548 24.32 -15.54 13.73
N ASP A 549 24.40 -15.98 12.48
CA ASP A 549 25.51 -15.69 11.57
C ASP A 549 25.35 -14.36 10.81
N ASP A 550 24.19 -13.70 10.90
CA ASP A 550 23.79 -12.52 10.12
C ASP A 550 23.20 -11.40 10.99
N PRO A 551 23.97 -10.83 11.92
CA PRO A 551 23.46 -9.92 12.95
C PRO A 551 22.88 -8.60 12.39
N GLU A 552 23.19 -8.24 11.14
CA GLU A 552 22.63 -7.04 10.49
C GLU A 552 21.14 -7.21 10.10
N GLU A 553 20.67 -8.46 9.91
CA GLU A 553 19.30 -8.74 9.45
C GLU A 553 18.35 -9.10 10.61
N VAL A 554 18.88 -9.29 11.83
CA VAL A 554 18.08 -9.67 13.02
C VAL A 554 16.96 -8.66 13.33
N GLY A 555 17.11 -7.41 12.89
CA GLY A 555 16.10 -6.35 13.06
C GLY A 555 14.72 -6.75 12.53
N CYS A 556 14.68 -7.54 11.45
CA CYS A 556 13.43 -8.08 10.89
C CYS A 556 12.63 -8.91 11.91
N SER A 557 13.28 -9.60 12.84
CA SER A 557 12.59 -10.38 13.89
C SER A 557 11.75 -9.48 14.79
N PHE A 558 12.25 -8.30 15.15
CA PHE A 558 11.52 -7.37 16.01
C PHE A 558 10.41 -6.64 15.25
N THR A 559 10.65 -6.24 14.00
CA THR A 559 9.64 -5.52 13.20
C THR A 559 8.46 -6.41 12.81
N VAL A 560 8.69 -7.69 12.52
CA VAL A 560 7.61 -8.65 12.22
C VAL A 560 6.75 -8.95 13.45
N TRP A 561 7.36 -9.04 14.63
CA TRP A 561 6.69 -9.45 15.87
C TRP A 561 6.30 -8.30 16.80
N VAL A 562 6.54 -7.04 16.40
CA VAL A 562 6.32 -5.84 17.23
C VAL A 562 4.92 -5.73 17.81
N ASP A 563 3.88 -5.96 17.01
CA ASP A 563 2.50 -5.82 17.46
C ASP A 563 2.19 -6.83 18.58
N TYR A 564 2.65 -8.06 18.40
CA TYR A 564 2.43 -9.15 19.36
C TYR A 564 3.28 -8.95 20.61
N LEU A 565 4.53 -8.53 20.48
CA LEU A 565 5.38 -8.12 21.61
C LEU A 565 4.72 -6.99 22.41
N ASN A 566 4.18 -5.97 21.74
CA ASN A 566 3.47 -4.88 22.40
C ASN A 566 2.27 -5.38 23.20
N GLU A 567 1.42 -6.20 22.59
CA GLU A 567 0.25 -6.80 23.26
C GLU A 567 0.68 -7.62 24.49
N LEU A 568 1.59 -8.57 24.29
CA LEU A 568 2.04 -9.52 25.30
C LEU A 568 2.65 -8.84 26.53
N TYR A 569 3.55 -7.87 26.31
CA TYR A 569 4.20 -7.15 27.40
C TYR A 569 3.31 -6.06 28.01
N THR A 570 2.38 -5.47 27.25
CA THR A 570 1.38 -4.54 27.81
C THR A 570 0.48 -5.25 28.80
N ASP A 571 -0.11 -6.37 28.40
CA ASP A 571 -0.97 -7.19 29.26
C ASP A 571 -0.27 -7.59 30.56
N TYR A 572 0.98 -8.05 30.44
CA TYR A 572 1.77 -8.47 31.58
C TYR A 572 2.04 -7.31 32.55
N CYS A 573 2.61 -6.22 32.04
CA CYS A 573 3.06 -5.12 32.88
C CYS A 573 1.88 -4.37 33.51
N VAL A 574 0.78 -4.21 32.79
CA VAL A 574 -0.44 -3.58 33.32
C VAL A 574 -1.02 -4.41 34.46
N ASN A 575 -1.13 -5.73 34.27
CA ASN A 575 -1.58 -6.63 35.33
C ASN A 575 -0.65 -6.57 36.55
N MET A 576 0.67 -6.58 36.31
CA MET A 576 1.68 -6.52 37.37
C MET A 576 1.55 -5.25 38.20
N GLU A 577 1.41 -4.07 37.56
CA GLU A 577 1.29 -2.79 38.23
C GLU A 577 0.00 -2.69 39.06
N GLN A 578 -1.15 -3.07 38.47
CA GLN A 578 -2.45 -3.01 39.12
C GLN A 578 -2.53 -3.91 40.36
N ASN A 579 -1.94 -5.11 40.28
CA ASN A 579 -2.06 -6.13 41.32
C ASN A 579 -0.83 -6.25 42.23
N ASN A 580 0.15 -5.37 42.10
CA ASN A 580 1.41 -5.46 42.87
C ASN A 580 1.19 -5.45 44.38
N HIS A 581 0.14 -4.76 44.86
CA HIS A 581 -0.23 -4.70 46.26
C HIS A 581 -0.62 -6.07 46.86
N ILE A 582 -1.15 -6.99 46.05
CA ILE A 582 -1.55 -8.34 46.49
C ILE A 582 -0.31 -9.17 46.81
N VAL A 583 0.70 -9.11 45.94
CA VAL A 583 1.95 -9.87 46.13
C VAL A 583 2.79 -9.31 47.28
N ALA A 584 2.59 -8.05 47.64
CA ALA A 584 3.24 -7.41 48.78
C ALA A 584 2.59 -7.73 50.14
N LEU A 585 1.47 -8.47 50.17
CA LEU A 585 0.85 -8.89 51.43
C LEU A 585 1.79 -9.86 52.18
N PRO A 586 1.96 -9.73 53.51
CA PRO A 586 2.86 -10.59 54.28
C PRO A 586 2.54 -12.08 54.15
N GLU A 587 1.24 -12.43 54.11
CA GLU A 587 0.77 -13.81 53.99
C GLU A 587 1.11 -14.41 52.62
N VAL A 588 0.95 -13.60 51.56
CA VAL A 588 1.31 -13.98 50.19
C VAL A 588 2.82 -14.13 50.05
N THR A 589 3.57 -13.19 50.62
CA THR A 589 5.04 -13.24 50.64
C THR A 589 5.50 -14.51 51.35
N SER A 590 4.99 -14.77 52.56
CA SER A 590 5.34 -15.95 53.36
C SER A 590 5.06 -17.26 52.62
N PHE A 591 3.90 -17.37 51.95
CA PHE A 591 3.55 -18.54 51.15
C PHE A 591 4.57 -18.83 50.03
N PHE A 592 4.94 -17.80 49.25
CA PHE A 592 5.89 -17.99 48.14
C PHE A 592 7.34 -18.12 48.60
N GLU A 593 7.70 -17.54 49.74
CA GLU A 593 9.01 -17.75 50.38
C GLU A 593 9.16 -19.20 50.86
N ALA A 594 8.10 -19.79 51.44
CA ALA A 594 8.09 -21.21 51.81
C ALA A 594 8.24 -22.12 50.59
N ILE A 595 7.61 -21.79 49.46
CA ILE A 595 7.81 -22.51 48.19
C ILE A 595 9.26 -22.39 47.71
N ARG A 596 9.84 -21.19 47.77
CA ARG A 596 11.25 -20.97 47.38
C ARG A 596 12.20 -21.83 48.22
N GLU A 597 12.02 -21.83 49.54
CA GLU A 597 12.84 -22.61 50.48
C GLU A 597 12.66 -24.12 50.26
N LYS A 598 11.42 -24.59 50.08
CA LYS A 598 11.09 -25.99 49.77
C LYS A 598 11.85 -26.50 48.52
N HIS A 599 12.00 -25.65 47.51
CA HIS A 599 12.68 -25.96 46.25
C HIS A 599 14.17 -25.58 46.23
N GLY A 600 14.73 -25.11 47.36
CA GLY A 600 16.15 -24.77 47.47
C GLY A 600 16.60 -23.62 46.55
N LEU A 601 15.70 -22.69 46.22
CA LEU A 601 15.98 -21.60 45.28
C LEU A 601 16.68 -20.42 45.97
N GLU A 602 17.66 -19.83 45.28
CA GLU A 602 18.34 -18.60 45.70
C GLU A 602 17.40 -17.38 45.77
N GLN A 603 17.79 -16.32 46.50
CA GLN A 603 17.01 -15.08 46.65
C GLN A 603 16.73 -14.37 45.30
N ASN A 604 17.68 -14.42 44.37
CA ASN A 604 17.54 -13.93 42.99
C ASN A 604 16.55 -14.77 42.15
N ASN A 605 16.03 -15.87 42.69
CA ASN A 605 14.98 -16.72 42.11
C ASN A 605 13.68 -16.69 42.94
N SER A 606 13.53 -15.76 43.88
CA SER A 606 12.26 -15.48 44.56
C SER A 606 11.15 -15.13 43.56
N LEU A 607 9.88 -15.30 43.94
CA LEU A 607 8.75 -14.90 43.09
C LEU A 607 8.85 -13.43 42.67
N HIS A 608 9.28 -12.55 43.57
CA HIS A 608 9.47 -11.13 43.24
C HIS A 608 10.50 -10.94 42.12
N SER A 609 11.63 -11.63 42.19
CA SER A 609 12.65 -11.61 41.13
C SER A 609 12.11 -12.19 39.82
N MET A 610 11.38 -13.31 39.86
CA MET A 610 10.79 -13.93 38.67
C MET A 610 9.76 -13.03 37.97
N ARG A 611 8.99 -12.25 38.73
CA ARG A 611 7.97 -11.34 38.19
C ARG A 611 8.57 -10.12 37.48
N ILE A 612 9.77 -9.67 37.86
CA ILE A 612 10.40 -8.49 37.22
C ILE A 612 11.16 -8.86 35.92
N LYS A 613 11.49 -10.14 35.71
CA LYS A 613 12.26 -10.59 34.52
C LYS A 613 11.66 -10.16 33.18
N PRO A 614 10.34 -10.23 32.92
CA PRO A 614 9.78 -9.74 31.66
C PRO A 614 10.03 -8.24 31.43
N VAL A 615 9.90 -7.42 32.47
CA VAL A 615 10.18 -5.97 32.38
C VAL A 615 11.66 -5.71 32.08
N GLN A 616 12.55 -6.47 32.71
CA GLN A 616 13.99 -6.43 32.45
C GLN A 616 14.32 -6.87 31.02
N ARG A 617 13.60 -7.86 30.47
CA ARG A 617 13.82 -8.35 29.12
C ARG A 617 13.57 -7.27 28.06
N CYS A 618 12.50 -6.48 28.19
CA CYS A 618 12.26 -5.33 27.32
C CYS A 618 13.44 -4.34 27.31
N THR A 619 14.02 -4.08 28.47
CA THR A 619 15.18 -3.20 28.61
C THR A 619 16.44 -3.83 27.99
N ARG A 620 16.62 -5.15 28.16
CA ARG A 620 17.76 -5.89 27.61
C ARG A 620 17.74 -5.90 26.09
N TYR A 621 16.58 -6.11 25.46
CA TYR A 621 16.45 -5.99 24.01
C TYR A 621 16.90 -4.61 23.51
N LYS A 622 16.48 -3.53 24.19
CA LYS A 622 16.85 -2.16 23.79
C LYS A 622 18.37 -1.99 23.80
N LEU A 623 19.03 -2.43 24.87
CA LEU A 623 20.49 -2.30 25.03
C LEU A 623 21.25 -3.10 23.96
N LEU A 624 20.80 -4.33 23.67
CA LEU A 624 21.44 -5.18 22.67
C LEU A 624 21.23 -4.65 21.25
N MET A 625 20.04 -4.17 20.92
CA MET A 625 19.79 -3.48 19.64
C MET A 625 20.65 -2.22 19.51
N GLU A 626 20.84 -1.46 20.58
CA GLU A 626 21.73 -0.30 20.58
C GLU A 626 23.20 -0.68 20.35
N GLN A 627 23.65 -1.80 20.93
CA GLN A 627 25.01 -2.32 20.71
C GLN A 627 25.22 -2.82 19.28
N LEU A 628 24.22 -3.48 18.69
CA LEU A 628 24.25 -3.87 17.27
C LEU A 628 24.28 -2.63 16.38
N LEU A 629 23.46 -1.63 16.66
CA LEU A 629 23.38 -0.38 15.89
C LEU A 629 24.71 0.36 15.83
N LYS A 630 25.51 0.31 16.90
CA LYS A 630 26.85 0.96 16.97
C LYS A 630 27.87 0.36 16.00
N HIS A 631 27.69 -0.90 15.59
CA HIS A 631 28.68 -1.64 14.79
C HIS A 631 28.15 -2.06 13.41
N CYS A 632 26.86 -1.83 13.14
CA CYS A 632 26.18 -2.18 11.89
C CYS A 632 26.59 -1.26 10.74
N SER A 633 26.88 -1.84 9.58
CA SER A 633 27.07 -1.08 8.35
C SER A 633 25.73 -0.68 7.73
N ASN A 634 24.71 -1.56 7.80
CA ASN A 634 23.34 -1.30 7.38
C ASN A 634 22.49 -0.73 8.53
N VAL A 635 22.56 0.59 8.71
CA VAL A 635 22.02 1.25 9.91
C VAL A 635 20.49 1.31 9.93
N GLU A 636 19.80 1.17 8.78
CA GLU A 636 18.35 1.40 8.72
C GLU A 636 17.53 0.26 9.34
N GLU A 637 17.79 -1.00 9.00
CA GLU A 637 17.00 -2.14 9.49
C GLU A 637 17.13 -2.30 11.02
N ILE A 638 18.36 -2.19 11.54
CA ILE A 638 18.60 -2.26 12.98
C ILE A 638 18.05 -1.02 13.70
N ARG A 639 18.04 0.16 13.07
CA ARG A 639 17.44 1.37 13.65
C ARG A 639 15.94 1.24 13.80
N GLU A 640 15.25 0.71 12.80
CA GLU A 640 13.81 0.48 12.89
C GLU A 640 13.48 -0.49 14.03
N ALA A 641 14.22 -1.61 14.12
CA ALA A 641 14.09 -2.56 15.22
C ALA A 641 14.37 -1.92 16.59
N TYR A 642 15.41 -1.06 16.68
CA TYR A 642 15.72 -0.32 17.90
C TYR A 642 14.57 0.60 18.32
N ASP A 643 13.98 1.35 17.38
CA ASP A 643 12.85 2.24 17.66
C ASP A 643 11.61 1.48 18.13
N VAL A 644 11.36 0.32 17.52
CA VAL A 644 10.32 -0.64 17.94
C VAL A 644 10.53 -1.08 19.38
N VAL A 645 11.72 -1.60 19.71
CA VAL A 645 12.00 -2.11 21.06
C VAL A 645 11.99 -0.99 22.10
N LYS A 646 12.52 0.19 21.74
CA LYS A 646 12.48 1.40 22.56
C LYS A 646 11.05 1.83 22.87
N SER A 647 10.10 1.54 21.97
CA SER A 647 8.67 1.86 22.16
C SER A 647 7.94 0.92 23.13
N LEU A 648 8.43 -0.31 23.38
CA LEU A 648 7.75 -1.30 24.23
C LEU A 648 7.50 -0.81 25.66
N PRO A 649 8.52 -0.34 26.44
CA PRO A 649 8.27 0.16 27.79
C PRO A 649 7.39 1.40 27.81
N ARG A 650 7.48 2.21 26.75
CA ARG A 650 6.65 3.42 26.62
C ARG A 650 5.18 3.08 26.41
N ARG A 651 4.88 2.10 25.56
CA ARG A 651 3.50 1.63 25.36
C ARG A 651 2.88 1.15 26.66
N VAL A 652 3.62 0.35 27.43
CA VAL A 652 3.22 -0.09 28.77
C VAL A 652 2.90 1.11 29.66
N ASN A 653 3.82 2.08 29.75
CA ASN A 653 3.65 3.29 30.55
C ASN A 653 2.41 4.09 30.13
N ASP A 654 2.16 4.23 28.83
CA ASP A 654 1.01 4.93 28.29
C ASP A 654 -0.31 4.29 28.72
N ILE A 655 -0.40 2.96 28.69
CA ILE A 655 -1.61 2.22 29.08
C ILE A 655 -1.85 2.28 30.60
N ILE A 656 -0.78 2.24 31.41
CA ILE A 656 -0.90 2.42 32.87
C ILE A 656 -1.52 3.78 33.19
N HIS A 657 -1.03 4.85 32.57
CA HIS A 657 -1.59 6.19 32.77
C HIS A 657 -3.01 6.32 32.23
N PHE A 658 -3.30 5.74 31.07
CA PHE A 658 -4.65 5.72 30.49
C PHE A 658 -5.66 5.01 31.40
N ASN A 659 -5.27 3.92 32.07
CA ASN A 659 -6.14 3.23 33.02
C ASN A 659 -6.48 4.07 34.26
N GLY A 660 -5.64 5.04 34.63
CA GLY A 660 -5.92 6.01 35.69
C GLY A 660 -6.82 7.18 35.29
N LEU A 661 -7.19 7.30 34.00
CA LEU A 661 -8.04 8.38 33.49
C LEU A 661 -9.52 8.17 33.84
N GLU A 662 -10.17 9.24 34.33
CA GLU A 662 -11.61 9.28 34.54
C GLU A 662 -12.35 9.22 33.19
N LYS A 663 -13.00 8.09 32.87
CA LYS A 663 -13.60 7.83 31.55
C LYS A 663 -15.01 8.43 31.39
N ASP A 664 -15.68 8.79 32.49
CA ASP A 664 -17.09 9.24 32.49
C ASP A 664 -17.33 10.52 31.67
N LYS A 665 -16.30 11.37 31.52
CA LYS A 665 -16.35 12.64 30.79
C LYS A 665 -15.68 12.59 29.42
N LEU A 666 -15.26 11.40 28.97
CA LEU A 666 -14.45 11.25 27.77
C LEU A 666 -15.29 11.43 26.49
N GLY A 667 -16.56 11.02 26.49
CA GLY A 667 -17.39 11.07 25.28
C GLY A 667 -16.84 10.17 24.16
N VAL A 668 -17.11 10.52 22.89
CA VAL A 668 -16.60 9.80 21.72
C VAL A 668 -15.31 10.47 21.24
N VAL A 669 -14.16 9.89 21.60
CA VAL A 669 -12.82 10.43 21.25
C VAL A 669 -11.98 9.47 20.41
N GLY A 670 -12.50 8.26 20.15
CA GLY A 670 -11.78 7.18 19.50
C GLY A 670 -10.77 6.46 20.42
N PRO A 671 -10.03 5.47 19.88
CA PRO A 671 -8.96 4.76 20.57
C PRO A 671 -7.88 5.67 21.12
N PHE A 672 -7.30 5.26 22.24
CA PHE A 672 -6.16 5.91 22.86
C PHE A 672 -4.89 5.70 22.01
N VAL A 673 -4.07 6.74 21.88
CA VAL A 673 -2.86 6.73 21.05
C VAL A 673 -1.59 6.86 21.88
N MET A 674 -1.47 7.91 22.70
CA MET A 674 -0.31 8.16 23.57
C MET A 674 -0.63 9.20 24.64
N GLN A 675 0.24 9.32 25.63
CA GLN A 675 0.12 10.33 26.69
C GLN A 675 1.49 10.85 27.12
N ASP A 676 1.55 12.07 27.66
CA ASP A 676 2.75 12.63 28.26
C ASP A 676 2.38 13.71 29.30
N LEU A 677 3.28 13.93 30.27
CA LEU A 677 3.17 15.05 31.20
C LEU A 677 3.70 16.31 30.52
N LEU A 678 2.83 17.27 30.27
CA LEU A 678 3.15 18.50 29.55
C LEU A 678 2.84 19.72 30.40
N THR A 679 3.66 20.75 30.28
CA THR A 679 3.32 22.10 30.73
C THR A 679 2.42 22.74 29.69
N VAL A 680 1.23 23.16 30.11
CA VAL A 680 0.18 23.69 29.25
C VAL A 680 -0.08 25.17 29.58
N TRP A 681 -0.10 26.00 28.55
CA TRP A 681 -0.50 27.41 28.64
C TRP A 681 -1.83 27.62 27.92
N GLU A 682 -2.91 27.76 28.69
CA GLU A 682 -4.26 28.03 28.19
C GLU A 682 -4.54 29.54 28.07
N PRO A 683 -5.31 29.98 27.05
CA PRO A 683 -5.63 31.40 26.86
C PRO A 683 -6.37 32.08 28.01
N ARG A 684 -7.23 31.35 28.75
CA ARG A 684 -8.23 31.91 29.68
C ARG A 684 -7.75 32.18 31.12
N ASN A 685 -6.45 32.11 31.41
CA ASN A 685 -5.93 32.46 32.74
C ASN A 685 -5.62 33.97 32.84
N TYR A 686 -6.68 34.78 32.96
CA TYR A 686 -6.67 36.26 32.91
C TYR A 686 -5.72 36.98 33.90
N PHE A 687 -5.23 36.33 34.96
CA PHE A 687 -4.43 36.98 36.00
C PHE A 687 -2.97 36.49 36.13
N ASN A 688 -2.54 35.48 35.36
CA ASN A 688 -1.14 35.00 35.42
C ASN A 688 -0.72 34.39 34.08
N LYS A 689 -0.50 35.23 33.06
CA LYS A 689 -0.08 34.84 31.70
C LYS A 689 1.30 34.14 31.65
N ALA A 690 2.11 34.21 32.71
CA ALA A 690 3.51 33.78 32.68
C ALA A 690 3.80 32.34 33.15
N LYS A 691 2.90 31.68 33.91
CA LYS A 691 3.19 30.35 34.48
C LYS A 691 2.31 29.27 33.87
N GLY A 692 2.92 28.42 33.05
CA GLY A 692 2.28 27.22 32.52
C GLY A 692 1.95 26.23 33.63
N LYS A 693 0.97 25.37 33.41
CA LYS A 693 0.52 24.40 34.39
C LYS A 693 0.85 22.99 33.92
N GLU A 694 1.45 22.18 34.77
CA GLU A 694 1.66 20.77 34.47
C GLU A 694 0.32 20.03 34.39
N ARG A 695 0.13 19.30 33.29
CA ARG A 695 -1.07 18.53 32.97
C ARG A 695 -0.65 17.21 32.35
N GLN A 696 -1.39 16.17 32.69
CA GLN A 696 -1.31 14.94 31.94
C GLN A 696 -2.14 15.13 30.67
N VAL A 697 -1.54 14.98 29.50
CA VAL A 697 -2.23 15.16 28.22
C VAL A 697 -2.30 13.81 27.53
N PHE A 698 -3.50 13.44 27.08
CA PHE A 698 -3.81 12.19 26.39
C PHE A 698 -4.23 12.50 24.96
N LEU A 699 -3.62 11.82 24.00
CA LEU A 699 -3.97 11.86 22.59
C LEU A 699 -4.82 10.63 22.25
N PHE A 700 -5.97 10.86 21.63
CA PHE A 700 -6.85 9.85 21.06
C PHE A 700 -6.97 10.05 19.55
N GLU A 701 -7.48 9.05 18.83
CA GLU A 701 -7.62 9.13 17.36
C GLU A 701 -8.48 10.32 16.89
N GLN A 702 -9.39 10.85 17.73
CA GLN A 702 -10.30 11.95 17.37
C GLN A 702 -10.19 13.18 18.28
N ALA A 703 -9.46 13.12 19.39
CA ALA A 703 -9.38 14.25 20.32
C ALA A 703 -8.09 14.28 21.17
N ILE A 704 -7.78 15.46 21.70
CA ILE A 704 -6.78 15.69 22.75
C ILE A 704 -7.48 15.97 24.07
N VAL A 705 -7.10 15.26 25.12
CA VAL A 705 -7.71 15.37 26.46
C VAL A 705 -6.66 15.85 27.45
N ILE A 706 -6.94 16.96 28.11
CA ILE A 706 -6.07 17.54 29.14
C ILE A 706 -6.64 17.16 30.50
N ALA A 707 -5.81 16.57 31.36
CA ALA A 707 -6.22 16.12 32.68
C ALA A 707 -5.30 16.65 33.80
N LYS A 708 -5.87 16.82 34.98
CA LYS A 708 -5.13 17.10 36.21
C LYS A 708 -4.76 15.78 36.87
N LYS A 709 -3.47 15.57 37.10
CA LYS A 709 -2.94 14.49 37.94
C LYS A 709 -3.38 14.73 39.40
N MET A 710 -3.99 13.72 40.01
CA MET A 710 -4.35 13.68 41.43
C MET A 710 -3.63 12.48 42.04
N GLU A 711 -2.73 12.74 42.98
CA GLU A 711 -2.01 11.71 43.71
C GLU A 711 -2.67 11.54 45.07
N PHE A 712 -3.26 10.36 45.33
CA PHE A 712 -3.77 10.00 46.64
C PHE A 712 -2.71 9.27 47.47
N THR A 713 -1.92 8.42 46.80
CA THR A 713 -0.67 7.83 47.28
C THR A 713 0.31 7.74 46.10
N PRO A 714 1.63 7.51 46.32
CA PRO A 714 2.59 7.37 45.23
C PRO A 714 2.23 6.28 44.20
N LYS A 715 1.43 5.28 44.60
CA LYS A 715 0.96 4.17 43.77
C LYS A 715 -0.50 4.30 43.32
N ASN A 716 -1.21 5.36 43.72
CA ASN A 716 -2.61 5.57 43.37
C ASN A 716 -2.80 6.96 42.78
N VAL A 717 -2.56 7.03 41.47
CA VAL A 717 -2.69 8.25 40.66
C VAL A 717 -3.97 8.16 39.84
N LYS A 718 -4.80 9.19 39.93
CA LYS A 718 -5.98 9.36 39.07
C LYS A 718 -5.85 10.62 38.23
N TYR A 719 -6.40 10.60 37.03
CA TYR A 719 -6.41 11.74 36.12
C TYR A 719 -7.82 12.26 35.94
N ILE A 720 -8.07 13.47 36.43
CA ILE A 720 -9.37 14.14 36.34
C ILE A 720 -9.35 15.04 35.10
N ILE A 721 -10.26 14.78 34.16
CA ILE A 721 -10.38 15.55 32.91
C ILE A 721 -10.66 17.03 33.23
N LYS A 722 -9.92 17.92 32.56
CA LYS A 722 -10.07 19.38 32.63
C LYS A 722 -10.62 19.90 31.32
N GLY A 723 -11.81 20.50 31.39
CA GLY A 723 -12.51 21.01 30.21
C GLY A 723 -13.14 19.89 29.38
N LYS A 724 -13.53 20.24 28.15
CA LYS A 724 -14.02 19.26 27.17
C LYS A 724 -12.84 18.71 26.36
N PRO A 725 -12.89 17.44 25.90
CA PRO A 725 -11.97 16.93 24.88
C PRO A 725 -11.90 17.90 23.69
N ILE A 726 -10.68 18.15 23.19
CA ILE A 726 -10.42 19.04 22.06
C ILE A 726 -10.47 18.19 20.79
N PRO A 727 -11.48 18.34 19.90
CA PRO A 727 -11.57 17.54 18.69
C PRO A 727 -10.40 17.81 17.76
N LEU A 728 -9.75 16.75 17.26
CA LEU A 728 -8.63 16.88 16.33
C LEU A 728 -9.04 17.54 15.00
N ALA A 729 -10.31 17.40 14.60
CA ALA A 729 -10.87 18.08 13.43
C ALA A 729 -10.76 19.61 13.51
N ASP A 730 -10.72 20.17 14.73
CA ASP A 730 -10.64 21.61 14.98
C ASP A 730 -9.21 22.08 15.30
N VAL A 731 -8.21 21.21 15.24
CA VAL A 731 -6.84 21.49 15.68
C VAL A 731 -5.90 21.76 14.50
N SER A 732 -5.26 22.92 14.51
CA SER A 732 -4.11 23.25 13.66
C SER A 732 -2.84 23.36 14.49
N VAL A 733 -1.79 22.62 14.12
CA VAL A 733 -0.52 22.61 14.86
C VAL A 733 0.36 23.80 14.48
N VAL A 734 0.91 24.48 15.48
CA VAL A 734 1.94 25.53 15.35
C VAL A 734 3.25 24.96 15.86
N GLU A 735 4.10 24.50 14.95
CA GLU A 735 5.31 23.77 15.33
C GLU A 735 6.41 24.67 15.88
N HIS A 736 6.61 25.86 15.31
CA HIS A 736 7.62 26.80 15.78
C HIS A 736 7.00 27.78 16.78
N VAL A 737 7.59 27.84 17.98
CA VAL A 737 7.31 28.88 18.96
C VAL A 737 8.61 29.59 19.26
N GLU A 738 8.62 30.90 19.01
CA GLU A 738 9.81 31.72 19.15
C GLU A 738 10.39 31.63 20.57
N GLY A 739 11.71 31.45 20.67
CA GLY A 739 12.43 31.38 21.94
C GLY A 739 12.38 30.03 22.68
N ASP A 740 11.64 29.01 22.20
CA ASP A 740 11.61 27.68 22.83
C ASP A 740 11.49 26.54 21.79
N PRO A 741 12.61 25.86 21.42
CA PRO A 741 12.58 24.80 20.42
C PRO A 741 11.76 23.58 20.85
N CYS A 742 11.52 23.40 22.16
CA CYS A 742 10.76 22.28 22.72
C CYS A 742 9.25 22.59 22.86
N ARG A 743 8.82 23.81 22.54
CA ARG A 743 7.41 24.23 22.62
C ARG A 743 6.72 24.12 21.26
N PHE A 744 5.44 23.76 21.28
CA PHE A 744 4.53 23.78 20.14
C PHE A 744 3.15 24.29 20.57
N GLY A 745 2.35 24.81 19.63
CA GLY A 745 1.01 25.32 19.88
C GLY A 745 -0.07 24.49 19.19
N LEU A 746 -1.25 24.43 19.80
CA LEU A 746 -2.49 23.92 19.22
C LEU A 746 -3.44 25.09 19.05
N ARG A 747 -3.75 25.46 17.81
CA ARG A 747 -4.75 26.46 17.49
C ARG A 747 -6.10 25.78 17.27
N ILE A 748 -7.11 26.19 18.01
CA ILE A 748 -8.45 25.61 17.95
C ILE A 748 -9.37 26.51 17.11
N GLY A 749 -10.01 25.92 16.09
CA GLY A 749 -10.97 26.58 15.21
C GLY A 749 -10.38 27.12 13.90
N THR A 750 -11.25 27.65 13.04
CA THR A 750 -10.94 28.04 11.64
C THR A 750 -10.33 29.44 11.50
N VAL A 751 -10.41 30.27 12.55
CA VAL A 751 -9.87 31.63 12.53
C VAL A 751 -8.46 31.63 13.13
N ALA A 752 -7.51 32.24 12.43
CA ALA A 752 -6.12 32.39 12.87
C ALA A 752 -5.96 33.41 14.03
N SER A 753 -6.68 33.23 15.14
CA SER A 753 -6.55 34.04 16.36
C SER A 753 -5.61 33.36 17.36
N ASN A 754 -4.77 34.15 18.03
CA ASN A 754 -3.95 33.68 19.15
C ASN A 754 -4.77 33.50 20.45
N GLU A 755 -6.02 33.97 20.49
CA GLU A 755 -6.90 33.85 21.66
C GLU A 755 -7.40 32.41 21.91
N ASN A 756 -7.32 31.54 20.90
CA ASN A 756 -7.69 30.11 20.99
C ASN A 756 -6.47 29.18 20.87
N ARG A 757 -5.28 29.68 21.19
CA ARG A 757 -4.02 28.93 21.09
C ARG A 757 -3.61 28.36 22.44
N ILE A 758 -3.40 27.04 22.50
CA ILE A 758 -2.85 26.35 23.66
C ILE A 758 -1.39 25.99 23.35
N ASP A 759 -0.44 26.52 24.11
CA ASP A 759 0.96 26.10 24.00
C ASP A 759 1.26 24.93 24.92
N LEU A 760 2.09 24.00 24.45
CA LEU A 760 2.53 22.82 25.16
C LEU A 760 4.03 22.66 25.08
N ARG A 761 4.61 22.12 26.16
CA ARG A 761 6.02 21.74 26.27
C ARG A 761 6.13 20.54 27.19
N SER A 762 7.08 19.64 26.97
CA SER A 762 7.30 18.54 27.90
C SER A 762 7.64 19.04 29.32
N ALA A 763 7.19 18.29 30.32
CA ALA A 763 7.44 18.55 31.73
C ALA A 763 8.07 17.30 32.41
N PRO A 764 8.85 17.47 33.49
CA PRO A 764 9.29 18.75 34.06
C PRO A 764 10.40 19.43 33.25
N GLN A 765 11.11 18.68 32.40
CA GLN A 765 12.20 19.18 31.55
C GLN A 765 11.78 19.30 30.08
N PRO A 766 12.24 20.34 29.37
CA PRO A 766 12.03 20.48 27.92
C PRO A 766 12.81 19.42 27.16
N LYS A 767 12.14 18.68 26.28
CA LYS A 767 12.67 17.62 25.43
C LYS A 767 12.10 17.77 24.03
N GLU A 768 12.99 17.97 23.07
CA GLU A 768 12.60 18.19 21.67
C GLU A 768 12.00 16.93 21.04
N ASP A 769 12.51 15.74 21.36
CA ASP A 769 11.96 14.46 20.91
C ASP A 769 10.47 14.29 21.22
N VAL A 770 10.03 14.77 22.39
CA VAL A 770 8.61 14.72 22.79
C VAL A 770 7.78 15.62 21.88
N LYS A 771 8.24 16.85 21.62
CA LYS A 771 7.57 17.76 20.69
C LYS A 771 7.46 17.15 19.29
N ILE A 772 8.58 16.70 18.71
CA ILE A 772 8.62 16.13 17.35
C ILE A 772 7.59 15.03 17.23
N MET A 773 7.52 14.16 18.24
CA MET A 773 6.61 13.04 18.25
C MET A 773 5.14 13.45 18.40
N TRP A 774 4.79 14.36 19.31
CA TRP A 774 3.43 14.88 19.46
C TRP A 774 2.95 15.56 18.17
N VAL A 775 3.78 16.42 17.58
CA VAL A 775 3.48 17.10 16.32
C VAL A 775 3.25 16.10 15.19
N LYS A 776 4.15 15.10 15.05
CA LYS A 776 4.03 14.04 14.05
C LYS A 776 2.71 13.26 14.22
N ARG A 777 2.40 12.77 15.42
CA ARG A 777 1.18 11.98 15.67
C ARG A 777 -0.10 12.78 15.50
N ILE A 778 -0.14 14.04 15.93
CA ILE A 778 -1.31 14.89 15.70
C ILE A 778 -1.52 15.09 14.20
N ARG A 779 -0.46 15.38 13.43
CA ARG A 779 -0.56 15.55 11.97
C ARG A 779 -1.03 14.28 11.26
N GLU A 780 -0.50 13.12 11.63
CA GLU A 780 -0.92 11.82 11.07
C GLU A 780 -2.43 11.58 11.28
N LEU A 781 -2.94 11.88 12.48
CA LEU A 781 -4.36 11.72 12.81
C LEU A 781 -5.22 12.76 12.10
N THR A 782 -4.84 14.04 12.08
CA THR A 782 -5.63 15.08 11.40
C THR A 782 -5.66 14.89 9.88
N GLN A 783 -4.58 14.39 9.27
CA GLN A 783 -4.57 14.01 7.85
C GLN A 783 -5.44 12.79 7.55
N THR A 784 -5.50 11.81 8.45
CA THR A 784 -6.36 10.62 8.29
C THR A 784 -7.85 10.95 8.49
N LEU A 785 -8.15 12.02 9.24
CA LEU A 785 -9.51 12.54 9.45
C LEU A 785 -10.01 13.43 8.29
N LEU A 786 -9.11 13.92 7.41
CA LEU A 786 -9.51 14.48 6.12
C LEU A 786 -10.01 13.31 5.26
N PRO A 787 -11.27 13.31 4.77
CA PRO A 787 -11.91 12.09 4.30
C PRO A 787 -11.08 11.36 3.25
N LEU A 788 -10.85 10.07 3.51
CA LEU A 788 -10.94 9.05 2.48
C LEU A 788 -12.28 9.27 1.76
N ASN A 789 -12.23 10.03 0.67
CA ASN A 789 -13.33 10.29 -0.23
C ASN A 789 -13.61 9.02 -1.06
N LEU A 790 -13.93 7.93 -0.38
CA LEU A 790 -14.57 6.76 -0.96
C LEU A 790 -16.06 7.07 -0.96
N GLY A 791 -16.54 7.54 -2.10
CA GLY A 791 -17.94 7.85 -2.33
C GLY A 791 -18.84 6.67 -2.00
N VAL A 792 -19.45 6.71 -0.83
CA VAL A 792 -20.65 5.95 -0.50
C VAL A 792 -21.57 6.95 0.20
N GLY A 793 -22.51 7.49 -0.57
CA GLY A 793 -23.59 8.30 -0.03
C GLY A 793 -24.43 7.44 0.90
N LEU A 794 -24.44 7.79 2.19
CA LEU A 794 -25.52 7.40 3.08
C LEU A 794 -26.54 8.53 3.05
N GLU A 795 -27.52 8.38 2.16
CA GLU A 795 -28.75 9.15 2.22
C GLU A 795 -29.56 8.76 3.47
N GLY A 796 -30.06 9.79 4.16
CA GLY A 796 -31.34 9.75 4.89
C GLY A 796 -31.28 9.43 6.38
N VAL A 797 -31.45 10.45 7.23
CA VAL A 797 -32.75 10.70 7.89
C VAL A 797 -32.92 12.22 8.04
N SER A 798 -33.92 12.75 7.36
CA SER A 798 -34.35 14.14 7.43
C SER A 798 -35.10 14.41 8.73
N SER A 799 -34.80 15.53 9.39
CA SER A 799 -35.80 16.29 10.16
C SER A 799 -35.67 17.77 9.83
N SER A 800 -36.71 18.26 9.18
CA SER A 800 -37.02 19.61 8.71
C SER A 800 -36.63 20.78 9.62
N GLY A 801 -36.14 21.87 9.01
CA GLY A 801 -36.38 23.23 9.50
C GLY A 801 -35.33 24.28 9.14
N GLY A 802 -35.63 25.10 8.12
CA GLY A 802 -35.22 26.52 8.12
C GLY A 802 -33.99 26.93 7.30
N SER A 803 -34.24 27.34 6.05
CA SER A 803 -33.53 28.31 5.21
C SER A 803 -32.38 29.12 5.86
N SER A 804 -31.21 29.15 5.22
CA SER A 804 -30.68 30.36 4.57
C SER A 804 -29.28 30.10 3.98
N THR A 805 -29.16 30.27 2.66
CA THR A 805 -27.88 30.37 1.94
C THR A 805 -27.09 31.61 2.36
N PRO A 806 -25.75 31.59 2.27
CA PRO A 806 -25.02 32.80 1.95
C PRO A 806 -24.24 32.68 0.65
N ALA A 807 -24.39 33.74 -0.14
CA ALA A 807 -23.64 34.05 -1.33
C ALA A 807 -22.17 34.40 -1.02
N SER A 808 -21.35 34.20 -2.04
CA SER A 808 -20.08 34.88 -2.32
C SER A 808 -20.02 36.35 -1.92
N ILE A 809 -18.85 36.86 -1.52
CA ILE A 809 -18.17 38.06 -2.08
C ILE A 809 -16.87 38.40 -1.31
N SER A 810 -15.82 38.62 -2.12
CA SER A 810 -14.64 39.51 -2.04
C SER A 810 -13.89 39.82 -0.75
N ALA A 811 -12.57 39.69 -0.94
CA ALA A 811 -11.49 40.42 -0.29
C ALA A 811 -11.62 41.95 -0.37
N ARG A 812 -11.14 42.64 0.68
CA ARG A 812 -10.39 43.89 0.56
C ARG A 812 -9.63 44.27 1.84
N SER A 813 -8.31 44.42 1.64
CA SER A 813 -7.40 45.46 2.15
C SER A 813 -7.39 45.86 3.62
N SER A 814 -6.19 45.83 4.21
CA SER A 814 -5.73 46.91 5.11
C SER A 814 -4.21 47.05 5.07
N ASN A 815 -3.78 48.27 4.74
CA ASN A 815 -2.42 48.82 4.78
C ASN A 815 -1.82 48.84 6.19
N ALA A 816 -0.48 48.77 6.26
CA ALA A 816 0.31 49.53 7.22
C ALA A 816 1.68 49.88 6.61
N SER A 817 1.96 51.19 6.60
CA SER A 817 3.20 51.91 6.22
C SER A 817 4.40 51.50 7.10
N ALA A 818 5.68 51.77 6.85
CA ALA A 818 6.34 52.88 6.14
C ALA A 818 7.85 52.58 5.88
N ASN A 819 8.47 53.47 5.09
CA ASN A 819 9.91 53.75 4.83
C ASN A 819 10.54 52.94 3.68
N SER A 820 10.58 53.48 2.44
CA SER A 820 11.53 54.48 1.90
C SER A 820 12.97 53.95 1.83
N VAL A 821 13.50 53.66 0.63
CA VAL A 821 14.31 54.57 -0.22
C VAL A 821 14.35 54.02 -1.65
N GLU A 822 14.22 54.91 -2.64
CA GLU A 822 14.33 54.68 -4.09
C GLU A 822 15.73 54.24 -4.54
N PHE A 823 15.85 53.46 -5.63
CA PHE A 823 16.63 53.86 -6.82
C PHE A 823 16.43 52.92 -8.03
N ALA A 824 16.07 53.54 -9.16
CA ALA A 824 16.38 53.27 -10.57
C ALA A 824 16.23 51.87 -11.21
N SER A 825 15.20 51.80 -12.06
CA SER A 825 15.12 51.30 -13.45
C SER A 825 16.35 50.63 -14.09
N ARG A 826 16.13 49.46 -14.71
CA ARG A 826 16.44 49.21 -16.14
C ARG A 826 15.86 47.89 -16.64
N ASP A 827 15.23 47.98 -17.81
CA ASP A 827 14.71 46.92 -18.65
C ASP A 827 15.78 45.88 -19.05
N THR A 828 15.39 44.62 -19.24
CA THR A 828 15.56 43.87 -20.50
C THR A 828 14.89 42.50 -20.45
N ASP A 829 14.31 42.14 -21.58
CA ASP A 829 13.58 40.92 -21.93
C ASP A 829 14.36 39.61 -21.70
N GLU A 830 13.67 38.53 -21.34
CA GLU A 830 13.56 37.33 -22.18
C GLU A 830 12.61 36.25 -21.59
N SER A 831 11.56 36.00 -22.37
CA SER A 831 10.85 34.74 -22.66
C SER A 831 11.07 33.47 -21.80
N SER A 832 9.94 32.98 -21.27
CA SER A 832 9.41 31.60 -21.32
C SER A 832 10.23 30.42 -20.78
N SER A 833 9.76 29.83 -19.68
CA SER A 833 9.50 28.37 -19.52
C SER A 833 8.86 28.11 -18.14
N ILE A 834 7.54 27.94 -18.08
CA ILE A 834 6.86 26.67 -17.78
C ILE A 834 7.08 26.16 -16.35
N ASP A 835 6.13 26.54 -15.50
CA ASP A 835 5.60 25.72 -14.41
C ASP A 835 5.17 24.36 -14.97
N SER A 836 5.79 23.28 -14.50
CA SER A 836 5.19 21.94 -14.46
C SER A 836 6.07 20.99 -13.65
N GLN A 837 5.77 20.81 -12.37
CA GLN A 837 6.01 19.53 -11.68
C GLN A 837 5.09 19.38 -10.46
N ARG A 838 3.84 19.01 -10.75
CA ARG A 838 3.02 18.20 -9.86
C ARG A 838 2.30 17.12 -10.68
N HIS A 839 2.54 15.88 -10.26
CA HIS A 839 1.87 14.62 -10.62
C HIS A 839 2.20 13.98 -11.99
N SER A 840 3.00 12.91 -11.95
CA SER A 840 2.65 11.67 -12.66
C SER A 840 3.35 10.47 -12.04
N LEU A 841 2.58 9.62 -11.35
CA LEU A 841 2.87 8.21 -11.15
C LEU A 841 2.06 7.47 -12.21
N GLN A 842 2.64 7.29 -13.39
CA GLN A 842 2.20 6.29 -14.36
C GLN A 842 3.41 5.53 -14.87
N SER A 843 3.33 4.23 -14.64
CA SER A 843 4.19 3.15 -15.09
C SER A 843 4.66 3.33 -16.53
N VAL A 844 5.97 3.21 -16.72
CA VAL A 844 6.58 2.80 -17.99
C VAL A 844 6.23 1.32 -18.22
N ASP A 845 6.15 0.92 -19.49
CA ASP A 845 5.78 -0.39 -20.04
C ASP A 845 4.28 -0.68 -20.18
N SER A 846 3.64 0.03 -21.11
CA SER A 846 2.35 -0.36 -21.71
C SER A 846 2.43 -0.62 -23.23
N ASN A 847 3.62 -0.80 -23.80
CA ASN A 847 3.79 -0.91 -25.26
C ASN A 847 3.99 -2.33 -25.83
N GLN A 848 3.90 -3.41 -25.04
CA GLN A 848 4.07 -4.78 -25.56
C GLN A 848 2.80 -5.61 -25.72
N VAL A 849 1.62 -5.15 -25.29
CA VAL A 849 0.38 -5.97 -25.36
C VAL A 849 -0.47 -5.67 -26.61
N ARG A 850 -0.12 -4.64 -27.41
CA ARG A 850 -0.87 -4.30 -28.63
C ARG A 850 -0.59 -5.19 -29.84
N SER A 851 0.40 -6.09 -29.80
CA SER A 851 0.82 -6.85 -30.99
C SER A 851 0.27 -8.27 -31.09
N HIS A 852 -0.52 -8.75 -30.13
CA HIS A 852 -1.01 -10.14 -30.17
C HIS A 852 -2.50 -10.30 -30.52
N PHE A 853 -3.25 -9.21 -30.66
CA PHE A 853 -4.66 -9.25 -31.09
C PHE A 853 -5.02 -8.09 -32.04
N SER A 854 -4.27 -7.97 -33.13
CA SER A 854 -4.73 -7.30 -34.36
C SER A 854 -4.95 -8.33 -35.45
#